data_AF-A0A835GE87-F1
#
_entry.id   AF-A0A835GE87-F1
#
_cell.length_a   1.000
_cell.length_b   1.000
_cell.length_c   1.000
_cell.angle_alpha   90.00
_cell.angle_beta   90.00
_cell.angle_gamma   90.00
#
_symmetry.space_group_name_H-M   'P 1'
#
loop_
_entity.id
_entity.type
_entity.pdbx_description
1 polymer ?
#
loop_
_entity_poly.entity_id
_entity_poly.type
_entity_poly.pdbx_seq_one_letter_code
_entity_poly.pdbx_strand_id
1 'polypeptide(L)'
;MLPEWGCCNRGEGEGRDFISCSICKKRFHFFCLQISPVTAGTSVWKCDQCNTRSHNTTKEGASIMSTPNRGMSVASTPRITQRSKKRPALNTSPDPCPQSPLSKDDVREVLKELLRSEMGGYIDQLKSLITSSITAEMKSFQKDVQDIKTSMDFMNSTFEEIKKNHSTLNESITFLEHKNLSLQNSLEELKKQVDALEQQARSCNIEIQCVPESKTENLVTIVRALGDSVGNIIKEEHIQKCTRVAKKDPSSPRPRSIVVQLNSPTTRDSILASVTNFNKARQHDKLNTSHLGITGSIKPVFVTEHLSPSIKSLHAATRLKAKEKGYRFVWVRNGRVFVRKVVEEKQIQIRSLKCLEKLKERILDLVLLGNSLENKVLASSNALTTIDSLHPPIELFISITVTAKLKPCKAGVRLSGKSVEDTPWIIWLQGGPGASSLYGLFTEIGPFFVSTDNNLEEIHHSWGKNHSLLFIDNPVGTGFSFTDDDRGYATNQTTIGENLYNALQQFLTIFPELRKAPLTIAGESYAGKHIPSLGVQILWHRHEDGPINLQGLAIGNGFIDPVSLQRYSHFVREVGLVDDKVAKSMNDLETAVVQFINNGEMVKAYAYYNYLLQLFLSHSHLSNLYNYLQDDINLEGAYMDYIQRTEVRKALHVGNTNFTSIGVVYRKLVPDFMGSAKMWLEELLENYRVMLYNGHLDIIVAYHPSCSTYSALSFSGSAAYAKAKRTPWYHDGKLAGYYRVAANLTEVMVRGAGHMVPADKPAASLGLISAFARGISLKQDTASLVDSEKNLLRRRQLPLK
;
A
#
# COMPACT_ATOMS: atom_id res chain seq x y z
N MET A 1 -31.41 7.24 -46.48
CA MET A 1 -30.78 6.08 -47.14
C MET A 1 -29.51 5.74 -46.38
N LEU A 2 -29.38 4.52 -45.85
CA LEU A 2 -28.18 4.07 -45.13
C LEU A 2 -27.00 3.95 -46.12
N PRO A 3 -25.77 4.38 -45.76
CA PRO A 3 -24.63 4.28 -46.65
C PRO A 3 -24.33 2.82 -47.03
N GLU A 4 -24.09 2.56 -48.31
CA GLU A 4 -23.69 1.24 -48.81
C GLU A 4 -22.18 1.01 -48.60
N TRP A 5 -21.84 -0.17 -48.08
CA TRP A 5 -20.47 -0.63 -47.92
C TRP A 5 -19.97 -1.23 -49.25
N GLY A 6 -18.72 -0.93 -49.60
CA GLY A 6 -18.08 -1.40 -50.82
C GLY A 6 -17.18 -2.62 -50.64
N CYS A 7 -16.75 -2.93 -49.41
CA CYS A 7 -15.83 -4.03 -49.10
C CYS A 7 -16.45 -5.19 -48.30
N CYS A 8 -17.57 -4.97 -47.61
CA CYS A 8 -18.21 -5.95 -46.73
C CYS A 8 -19.74 -5.85 -46.85
N ASN A 9 -20.47 -6.96 -46.63
CA ASN A 9 -21.92 -6.93 -46.53
C ASN A 9 -22.35 -6.32 -45.19
N ARG A 10 -23.46 -5.55 -45.18
CA ARG A 10 -23.93 -4.80 -44.00
C ARG A 10 -23.99 -5.70 -42.74
N GLY A 11 -23.15 -5.41 -41.75
CA GLY A 11 -23.19 -6.06 -40.43
C GLY A 11 -21.82 -6.36 -39.81
N GLU A 12 -20.75 -6.46 -40.61
CA GLU A 12 -19.40 -6.73 -40.09
C GLU A 12 -18.55 -5.46 -40.06
N GLY A 13 -18.50 -4.77 -38.91
CA GLY A 13 -17.51 -3.69 -38.68
C GLY A 13 -18.01 -2.35 -38.13
N GLU A 14 -19.18 -2.28 -37.48
CA GLU A 14 -19.55 -1.06 -36.74
C GLU A 14 -18.50 -0.76 -35.66
N GLY A 15 -17.75 0.34 -35.83
CA GLY A 15 -16.68 0.78 -34.93
C GLY A 15 -15.26 0.77 -35.52
N ARG A 16 -15.03 0.30 -36.76
CA ARG A 16 -13.71 0.36 -37.41
C ARG A 16 -13.55 1.60 -38.29
N ASP A 17 -12.35 2.16 -38.31
CA ASP A 17 -12.01 3.29 -39.17
C ASP A 17 -12.21 2.96 -40.66
N PHE A 18 -12.81 3.90 -41.40
CA PHE A 18 -13.17 3.72 -42.80
C PHE A 18 -12.82 4.96 -43.64
N ILE A 19 -12.65 4.74 -44.94
CA ILE A 19 -12.51 5.78 -45.95
C ILE A 19 -13.67 5.72 -46.95
N SER A 20 -14.08 6.88 -47.47
CA SER A 20 -15.18 6.97 -48.45
C SER A 20 -14.64 7.27 -49.84
N CYS A 21 -15.08 6.52 -50.85
CA CYS A 21 -14.73 6.82 -52.24
C CYS A 21 -15.38 8.13 -52.65
N SER A 22 -14.58 9.05 -53.20
CA SER A 22 -15.03 10.36 -53.66
C SER A 22 -16.06 10.32 -54.79
N ILE A 23 -16.05 9.27 -55.61
CA ILE A 23 -16.94 9.09 -56.77
C ILE A 23 -18.24 8.38 -56.38
N CYS A 24 -18.19 7.11 -55.94
CA CYS A 24 -19.40 6.32 -55.66
C CYS A 24 -19.96 6.49 -54.25
N LYS A 25 -19.28 7.24 -53.37
CA LYS A 25 -19.65 7.48 -51.97
C LYS A 25 -19.78 6.23 -51.08
N LYS A 26 -19.39 5.05 -51.57
CA LYS A 26 -19.33 3.81 -50.78
C LYS A 26 -18.18 3.87 -49.77
N ARG A 27 -18.39 3.23 -48.61
CA ARG A 27 -17.42 3.15 -47.50
C ARG A 27 -16.59 1.87 -47.58
N PHE A 28 -15.31 1.98 -47.25
CA PHE A 28 -14.34 0.88 -47.24
C PHE A 28 -13.52 0.94 -45.95
N HIS A 29 -13.38 -0.17 -45.24
CA HIS A 29 -12.51 -0.23 -44.06
C HIS A 29 -11.04 -0.16 -44.45
N PHE A 30 -10.22 0.55 -43.69
CA PHE A 30 -8.76 0.61 -43.89
C PHE A 30 -8.12 -0.77 -43.90
N PHE A 31 -8.57 -1.65 -43.01
CA PHE A 31 -8.16 -3.05 -42.94
C PHE A 31 -8.45 -3.83 -44.22
N CYS A 32 -9.64 -3.67 -44.81
CA CYS A 32 -10.01 -4.34 -46.06
C CYS A 32 -9.18 -3.86 -47.26
N LEU A 33 -8.66 -2.64 -47.19
CA LEU A 33 -7.78 -2.07 -48.19
C LEU A 33 -6.30 -2.35 -47.92
N GLN A 34 -5.95 -2.88 -46.73
CA GLN A 34 -4.57 -3.01 -46.23
C GLN A 34 -3.79 -1.69 -46.21
N ILE A 35 -4.48 -0.57 -45.94
CA ILE A 35 -3.89 0.78 -45.88
C ILE A 35 -3.97 1.28 -44.44
N SER A 36 -2.92 1.92 -43.92
CA SER A 36 -2.95 2.55 -42.59
C SER A 36 -3.80 3.84 -42.59
N PRO A 37 -4.57 4.15 -41.53
CA PRO A 37 -5.38 5.38 -41.47
C PRO A 37 -4.56 6.67 -41.70
N VAL A 38 -3.26 6.65 -41.38
CA VAL A 38 -2.35 7.80 -41.46
C VAL A 38 -2.01 8.19 -42.91
N THR A 39 -2.01 7.25 -43.86
CA THR A 39 -1.69 7.54 -45.28
C THR A 39 -2.85 8.16 -46.06
N ALA A 40 -4.04 8.25 -45.47
CA ALA A 40 -5.25 8.79 -46.12
C ALA A 40 -5.52 10.27 -45.85
N GLY A 41 -4.53 11.02 -45.35
CA GLY A 41 -4.64 12.46 -45.14
C GLY A 41 -4.65 13.26 -46.46
N THR A 42 -5.78 13.90 -46.75
CA THR A 42 -5.99 15.04 -47.69
C THR A 42 -6.02 14.81 -49.20
N SER A 43 -5.92 13.60 -49.73
CA SER A 43 -6.16 13.34 -51.16
C SER A 43 -7.53 12.69 -51.42
N VAL A 44 -8.17 13.09 -52.52
CA VAL A 44 -9.49 12.62 -52.97
C VAL A 44 -9.39 11.13 -53.34
N TRP A 45 -9.58 10.25 -52.35
CA TRP A 45 -9.44 8.80 -52.53
C TRP A 45 -10.56 8.24 -53.42
N LYS A 46 -10.20 7.34 -54.35
CA LYS A 46 -11.10 6.65 -55.28
C LYS A 46 -10.90 5.15 -55.13
N CYS A 47 -11.99 4.38 -55.01
CA CYS A 47 -11.91 2.92 -54.98
C CYS A 47 -11.56 2.35 -56.37
N ASP A 48 -11.00 1.15 -56.41
CA ASP A 48 -10.55 0.52 -57.67
C ASP A 48 -11.62 0.42 -58.75
N GLN A 49 -12.89 0.18 -58.38
CA GLN A 49 -13.99 0.15 -59.35
C GLN A 49 -14.27 1.52 -59.98
N CYS A 50 -14.03 2.61 -59.24
CA CYS A 50 -14.16 3.98 -59.76
C CYS A 50 -12.87 4.48 -60.41
N ASN A 51 -11.73 3.88 -60.07
CA ASN A 51 -10.43 4.18 -60.67
C ASN A 51 -10.30 3.55 -62.07
N THR A 52 -10.90 2.37 -62.27
CA THR A 52 -10.89 1.65 -63.57
C THR A 52 -11.95 2.15 -64.56
N ARG A 53 -12.95 2.94 -64.12
CA ARG A 53 -14.00 3.50 -65.01
C ARG A 53 -13.61 4.77 -65.77
N SER A 54 -12.40 5.33 -65.57
CA SER A 54 -11.90 6.45 -66.39
C SER A 54 -11.39 6.04 -67.77
N HIS A 55 -11.39 4.75 -68.10
CA HIS A 55 -11.21 4.27 -69.46
C HIS A 55 -12.28 3.22 -69.76
N ASN A 56 -13.29 3.59 -70.54
CA ASN A 56 -13.91 2.67 -71.50
C ASN A 56 -14.90 3.39 -72.44
N THR A 57 -14.42 3.65 -73.65
CA THR A 57 -15.19 3.51 -74.91
C THR A 57 -14.16 2.89 -75.86
N THR A 58 -14.19 1.63 -76.27
CA THR A 58 -15.29 0.86 -76.86
C THR A 58 -14.92 -0.64 -76.99
N LYS A 59 -15.93 -1.49 -76.74
CA LYS A 59 -16.28 -2.79 -77.39
C LYS A 59 -15.36 -4.04 -77.34
N GLU A 60 -15.98 -5.06 -76.74
CA GLU A 60 -16.17 -6.46 -77.18
C GLU A 60 -14.97 -7.44 -77.28
N GLY A 61 -15.08 -8.56 -76.56
CA GLY A 61 -14.58 -9.87 -77.01
C GLY A 61 -13.67 -10.66 -76.05
N ALA A 62 -14.21 -11.75 -75.50
CA ALA A 62 -13.55 -13.04 -75.19
C ALA A 62 -12.43 -13.15 -74.10
N SER A 63 -12.81 -13.78 -72.98
CA SER A 63 -12.31 -15.08 -72.45
C SER A 63 -10.80 -15.36 -72.19
N ILE A 64 -10.56 -15.87 -70.96
CA ILE A 64 -9.61 -16.92 -70.50
C ILE A 64 -8.21 -16.50 -69.99
N MET A 65 -8.07 -16.73 -68.67
CA MET A 65 -6.97 -17.29 -67.87
C MET A 65 -5.49 -16.86 -68.00
N SER A 66 -4.92 -16.73 -66.79
CA SER A 66 -3.63 -17.23 -66.29
C SER A 66 -2.43 -16.27 -66.15
N THR A 67 -1.79 -16.47 -65.00
CA THR A 67 -0.68 -15.79 -64.33
C THR A 67 0.70 -16.05 -65.00
N PRO A 68 1.84 -15.51 -64.51
CA PRO A 68 2.83 -14.81 -65.35
C PRO A 68 4.17 -15.53 -65.47
N ASN A 69 5.02 -15.14 -66.45
CA ASN A 69 6.47 -15.01 -66.23
C ASN A 69 7.28 -14.48 -67.43
N ARG A 70 8.40 -13.82 -67.07
CA ARG A 70 9.71 -13.71 -67.76
C ARG A 70 9.81 -13.13 -69.19
N GLY A 71 10.51 -11.99 -69.28
CA GLY A 71 11.90 -11.97 -69.74
C GLY A 71 12.22 -11.85 -71.25
N MET A 72 12.81 -10.70 -71.60
CA MET A 72 13.83 -10.44 -72.66
C MET A 72 13.52 -10.63 -74.16
N SER A 73 13.67 -9.54 -74.92
CA SER A 73 14.60 -9.35 -76.08
C SER A 73 14.02 -8.36 -77.12
N VAL A 74 14.72 -7.26 -77.41
CA VAL A 74 15.59 -6.99 -78.60
C VAL A 74 14.86 -6.33 -79.80
N ALA A 75 15.30 -5.09 -80.07
CA ALA A 75 15.48 -4.36 -81.34
C ALA A 75 14.48 -4.49 -82.51
N SER A 76 14.05 -3.34 -83.06
CA SER A 76 14.65 -2.74 -84.28
C SER A 76 13.84 -1.54 -84.83
N THR A 77 14.59 -0.68 -85.53
CA THR A 77 14.37 0.62 -86.21
C THR A 77 13.06 0.90 -86.98
N PRO A 78 12.88 2.16 -87.47
CA PRO A 78 12.97 2.33 -88.92
C PRO A 78 13.76 3.55 -89.44
N ARG A 79 14.28 3.39 -90.67
CA ARG A 79 14.97 4.35 -91.56
C ARG A 79 14.00 5.39 -92.16
N ILE A 80 14.53 6.58 -92.47
CA ILE A 80 14.14 7.40 -93.66
C ILE A 80 15.40 8.04 -94.29
N THR A 81 15.50 7.98 -95.62
CA THR A 81 16.55 8.54 -96.49
C THR A 81 16.08 9.83 -97.19
N GLN A 82 16.98 10.81 -97.38
CA GLN A 82 16.89 11.79 -98.48
C GLN A 82 18.28 12.20 -99.02
N ARG A 83 18.27 12.68 -100.27
CA ARG A 83 19.31 12.59 -101.30
C ARG A 83 20.04 13.94 -101.52
N SER A 84 21.26 13.83 -102.03
CA SER A 84 22.31 14.85 -102.20
C SER A 84 22.11 15.91 -103.30
N LYS A 85 22.86 17.03 -103.20
CA LYS A 85 23.50 17.73 -104.34
C LYS A 85 24.65 18.70 -103.94
N LYS A 86 25.72 18.63 -104.75
CA LYS A 86 26.80 19.59 -105.08
C LYS A 86 28.05 19.75 -104.18
N ARG A 87 29.18 19.31 -104.78
CA ARG A 87 30.60 19.69 -104.54
C ARG A 87 30.92 21.10 -105.07
N PRO A 88 32.01 21.71 -104.60
CA PRO A 88 33.11 22.12 -105.50
C PRO A 88 34.43 21.36 -105.23
N ALA A 89 35.41 21.57 -106.11
CA ALA A 89 36.55 20.69 -106.39
C ALA A 89 37.91 21.10 -105.76
N LEU A 90 38.82 20.13 -105.85
CA LEU A 90 40.26 20.04 -105.49
C LEU A 90 41.14 21.28 -105.66
N ASN A 91 42.11 21.44 -104.75
CA ASN A 91 43.56 21.40 -105.03
C ASN A 91 44.39 21.69 -103.76
N THR A 92 45.22 20.73 -103.32
CA THR A 92 46.65 20.90 -102.88
C THR A 92 47.20 19.60 -102.29
N SER A 93 48.45 19.26 -102.67
CA SER A 93 49.26 18.11 -102.21
C SER A 93 49.60 18.16 -100.70
N PRO A 94 49.94 17.01 -100.08
CA PRO A 94 50.17 16.90 -98.65
C PRO A 94 51.57 17.37 -98.26
N ASP A 95 51.66 18.33 -97.34
CA ASP A 95 52.87 18.61 -96.59
C ASP A 95 52.97 17.67 -95.35
N PRO A 96 54.18 17.30 -94.93
CA PRO A 96 54.40 16.18 -94.04
C PRO A 96 53.96 16.47 -92.61
N CYS A 97 53.20 15.52 -92.06
CA CYS A 97 52.85 15.43 -90.65
C CYS A 97 54.12 15.42 -89.77
N PRO A 98 54.27 16.32 -88.79
CA PRO A 98 55.17 16.09 -87.68
C PRO A 98 54.53 15.02 -86.79
N GLN A 99 55.00 13.79 -86.91
CA GLN A 99 54.73 12.77 -85.90
C GLN A 99 55.44 13.17 -84.61
N SER A 100 54.72 13.80 -83.68
CA SER A 100 55.01 13.63 -82.25
C SER A 100 54.18 12.44 -81.77
N PRO A 101 54.78 11.36 -81.25
CA PRO A 101 54.01 10.24 -80.71
C PRO A 101 53.23 10.77 -79.49
N LEU A 102 51.90 10.73 -79.57
CA LEU A 102 51.01 10.96 -78.43
C LEU A 102 51.47 10.04 -77.28
N SER A 103 51.94 10.65 -76.20
CA SER A 103 52.39 9.93 -75.03
C SER A 103 51.19 9.29 -74.34
N LYS A 104 51.39 8.14 -73.68
CA LYS A 104 50.38 7.55 -72.78
C LYS A 104 49.94 8.53 -71.69
N ASP A 105 50.77 9.52 -71.37
CA ASP A 105 50.46 10.56 -70.40
C ASP A 105 49.53 11.65 -70.96
N ASP A 106 49.61 11.97 -72.25
CA ASP A 106 48.71 12.95 -72.90
C ASP A 106 47.27 12.42 -72.94
N VAL A 107 47.12 11.13 -73.28
CA VAL A 107 45.80 10.45 -73.30
C VAL A 107 45.24 10.31 -71.87
N ARG A 108 46.10 10.11 -70.87
CA ARG A 108 45.71 9.99 -69.47
C ARG A 108 45.22 11.32 -68.89
N GLU A 109 45.83 12.44 -69.25
CA GLU A 109 45.38 13.77 -68.79
C GLU A 109 44.04 14.15 -69.42
N VAL A 110 43.83 13.92 -70.72
CA VAL A 110 42.53 14.16 -71.37
C VAL A 110 41.42 13.29 -70.74
N LEU A 111 41.70 12.02 -70.42
CA LEU A 111 40.75 11.15 -69.73
C LEU A 111 40.45 11.60 -68.29
N LYS A 112 41.45 12.09 -67.55
CA LYS A 112 41.25 12.65 -66.20
C LYS A 112 40.41 13.92 -66.24
N GLU A 113 40.59 14.76 -67.26
CA GLU A 113 39.88 16.02 -67.39
C GLU A 113 38.41 15.79 -67.78
N LEU A 114 38.15 14.86 -68.70
CA LEU A 114 36.79 14.39 -69.03
C LEU A 114 36.10 13.76 -67.82
N LEU A 115 36.76 12.85 -67.11
CA LEU A 115 36.21 12.22 -65.89
C LEU A 115 35.94 13.23 -64.78
N ARG A 116 36.81 14.23 -64.58
CA ARG A 116 36.56 15.32 -63.61
C ARG A 116 35.38 16.19 -64.00
N SER A 117 35.22 16.51 -65.28
CA SER A 117 34.10 17.33 -65.76
C SER A 117 32.75 16.63 -65.59
N GLU A 118 32.68 15.34 -65.94
CA GLU A 118 31.49 14.48 -65.76
C GLU A 118 31.20 14.26 -64.27
N MET A 119 32.20 13.85 -63.46
CA MET A 119 32.02 13.67 -62.01
C MET A 119 31.66 14.97 -61.29
N GLY A 120 32.20 16.12 -61.72
CA GLY A 120 31.83 17.43 -61.18
C GLY A 120 30.34 17.72 -61.36
N GLY A 121 29.83 17.50 -62.58
CA GLY A 121 28.40 17.65 -62.88
C GLY A 121 27.50 16.73 -62.04
N TYR A 122 27.89 15.47 -61.85
CA TYR A 122 27.13 14.53 -61.00
C TYR A 122 27.19 14.91 -59.51
N ILE A 123 28.34 15.40 -59.01
CA ILE A 123 28.48 15.83 -57.62
C ILE A 123 27.61 17.06 -57.35
N ASP A 124 27.54 18.01 -58.28
CA ASP A 124 26.73 19.21 -58.10
C ASP A 124 25.22 18.92 -58.18
N GLN A 125 24.81 17.99 -59.05
CA GLN A 125 23.43 17.48 -59.05
C GLN A 125 23.09 16.74 -57.74
N LEU A 126 23.99 15.89 -57.24
CA LEU A 126 23.79 15.17 -55.98
C LEU A 126 23.71 16.15 -54.79
N LYS A 127 24.58 17.16 -54.74
CA LYS A 127 24.54 18.23 -53.72
C LYS A 127 23.23 19.01 -53.78
N SER A 128 22.77 19.37 -54.97
CA SER A 128 21.49 20.06 -55.15
C SER A 128 20.31 19.22 -54.65
N LEU A 129 20.28 17.92 -54.99
CA LEU A 129 19.24 17.00 -54.53
C LEU A 129 19.25 16.85 -53.01
N ILE A 130 20.41 16.56 -52.41
CA ILE A 130 20.56 16.43 -50.96
C ILE A 130 20.15 17.72 -50.24
N THR A 131 20.61 18.88 -50.72
CA THR A 131 20.27 20.17 -50.12
C THR A 131 18.77 20.44 -50.20
N SER A 132 18.13 20.13 -51.34
CA SER A 132 16.69 20.32 -51.51
C SER A 132 15.86 19.41 -50.59
N SER A 133 16.25 18.14 -50.46
CA SER A 133 15.55 17.19 -49.59
C SER A 133 15.72 17.53 -48.11
N ILE A 134 16.95 17.84 -47.66
CA ILE A 134 17.21 18.23 -46.27
C ILE A 134 16.47 19.54 -45.94
N THR A 135 16.47 20.52 -46.84
CA THR A 135 15.78 21.79 -46.60
C THR A 135 14.26 21.61 -46.51
N ALA A 136 13.68 20.70 -47.31
CA ALA A 136 12.26 20.38 -47.25
C ALA A 136 11.88 19.72 -45.91
N GLU A 137 12.65 18.73 -45.46
CA GLU A 137 12.42 18.07 -44.16
C GLU A 137 12.65 19.01 -42.98
N MET A 138 13.71 19.82 -43.00
CA MET A 138 13.98 20.81 -41.95
C MET A 138 12.85 21.84 -41.84
N LYS A 139 12.25 22.25 -42.97
CA LYS A 139 11.11 23.18 -42.97
C LYS A 139 9.85 22.55 -42.38
N SER A 140 9.62 21.26 -42.64
CA SER A 140 8.54 20.50 -41.98
C SER A 140 8.77 20.41 -40.48
N PHE A 141 9.99 20.05 -40.07
CA PHE A 141 10.35 19.92 -38.66
C PHE A 141 10.23 21.26 -37.90
N GLN A 142 10.64 22.37 -38.51
CA GLN A 142 10.47 23.71 -37.93
C GLN A 142 9.00 24.06 -37.68
N LYS A 143 8.11 23.63 -38.58
CA LYS A 143 6.67 23.82 -38.41
C LYS A 143 6.13 22.97 -37.26
N ASP A 144 6.50 21.70 -37.18
CA ASP A 144 6.07 20.81 -36.10
C ASP A 144 6.52 21.33 -34.73
N VAL A 145 7.76 21.84 -34.63
CA VAL A 145 8.28 22.48 -33.39
C VAL A 145 7.46 23.73 -33.02
N GLN A 146 7.05 24.52 -34.01
CA GLN A 146 6.24 25.71 -33.76
C GLN A 146 4.80 25.35 -33.31
N ASP A 147 4.22 24.28 -33.86
CA ASP A 147 2.90 23.78 -33.47
C ASP A 147 2.93 23.17 -32.05
N ILE A 148 4.03 22.48 -31.69
CA ILE A 148 4.28 22.00 -30.32
C ILE A 148 4.38 23.17 -29.34
N LYS A 149 5.12 24.22 -29.69
CA LYS A 149 5.25 25.42 -28.84
C LYS A 149 3.89 26.06 -28.58
N THR A 150 3.06 26.20 -29.62
CA THR A 150 1.71 26.75 -29.51
C THR A 150 0.81 25.89 -28.62
N SER A 151 0.93 24.57 -28.73
CA SER A 151 0.19 23.62 -27.87
C SER A 151 0.64 23.70 -26.41
N MET A 152 1.94 23.88 -26.16
CA MET A 152 2.50 24.03 -24.83
C MET A 152 2.06 25.34 -24.16
N ASP A 153 2.03 26.45 -24.90
CA ASP A 153 1.52 27.73 -24.41
C ASP A 153 0.02 27.63 -24.05
N PHE A 154 -0.77 26.92 -24.87
CA PHE A 154 -2.18 26.64 -24.59
C PHE A 154 -2.35 25.79 -23.31
N MET A 155 -1.60 24.70 -23.17
CA MET A 155 -1.65 23.85 -21.97
C MET A 155 -1.25 24.63 -20.72
N ASN A 156 -0.22 25.49 -20.79
CA ASN A 156 0.19 26.33 -19.67
C ASN A 156 -0.94 27.30 -19.26
N SER A 157 -1.62 27.93 -20.22
CA SER A 157 -2.75 28.82 -19.90
C SER A 157 -3.91 28.09 -19.22
N THR A 158 -4.23 26.88 -19.68
CA THR A 158 -5.27 26.03 -19.09
C THR A 158 -4.86 25.55 -17.69
N PHE A 159 -3.58 25.24 -17.49
CA PHE A 159 -3.04 24.82 -16.20
C PHE A 159 -3.14 25.95 -15.15
N GLU A 160 -2.80 27.18 -15.52
CA GLU A 160 -2.95 28.34 -14.62
C GLU A 160 -4.43 28.62 -14.29
N GLU A 161 -5.36 28.42 -15.24
CA GLU A 161 -6.79 28.53 -14.99
C GLU A 161 -7.29 27.44 -14.01
N ILE A 162 -6.89 26.19 -14.21
CA ILE A 162 -7.21 25.09 -13.29
C ILE A 162 -6.66 25.35 -11.90
N LYS A 163 -5.42 25.83 -11.79
CA LYS A 163 -4.77 26.18 -10.52
C LYS A 163 -5.55 27.27 -9.78
N LYS A 164 -6.02 28.30 -10.49
CA LYS A 164 -6.88 29.35 -9.92
C LYS A 164 -8.21 28.80 -9.42
N ASN A 165 -8.85 27.95 -10.21
CA ASN A 165 -10.11 27.30 -9.81
C ASN A 165 -9.92 26.39 -8.60
N HIS A 166 -8.81 25.64 -8.55
CA HIS A 166 -8.45 24.79 -7.42
C HIS A 166 -8.21 25.60 -6.13
N SER A 167 -7.52 26.74 -6.22
CA SER A 167 -7.32 27.64 -5.08
C SER A 167 -8.66 28.13 -4.51
N THR A 168 -9.56 28.57 -5.40
CA THR A 168 -10.89 29.08 -5.02
C THR A 168 -11.75 28.00 -4.36
N LEU A 169 -11.68 26.77 -4.87
CA LEU A 169 -12.41 25.65 -4.31
C LEU A 169 -11.87 25.24 -2.92
N ASN A 170 -10.55 25.24 -2.74
CA ASN A 170 -9.92 24.97 -1.45
C ASN A 170 -10.28 26.02 -0.39
N GLU A 171 -10.32 27.31 -0.75
CA GLU A 171 -10.79 28.38 0.14
C GLU A 171 -12.26 28.16 0.56
N SER A 172 -13.09 27.68 -0.37
CA SER A 172 -14.50 27.36 -0.07
C SER A 172 -14.65 26.15 0.86
N ILE A 173 -13.85 25.10 0.64
CA ILE A 173 -13.85 23.89 1.47
C ILE A 173 -13.43 24.24 2.90
N THR A 174 -12.32 24.92 3.06
CA THR A 174 -11.81 25.35 4.39
C THR A 174 -12.81 26.23 5.13
N PHE A 175 -13.48 27.16 4.42
CA PHE A 175 -14.56 27.97 5.00
C PHE A 175 -15.75 27.11 5.48
N LEU A 176 -16.20 26.15 4.67
CA LEU A 176 -17.31 25.26 5.02
C LEU A 176 -16.97 24.33 6.19
N GLU A 177 -15.76 23.80 6.23
CA GLU A 177 -15.26 22.98 7.34
C GLU A 177 -15.26 23.75 8.66
N HIS A 178 -14.74 24.99 8.65
CA HIS A 178 -14.73 25.85 9.81
C HIS A 178 -16.15 26.17 10.30
N LYS A 179 -17.09 26.43 9.38
CA LYS A 179 -18.50 26.67 9.71
C LYS A 179 -19.19 25.42 10.27
N ASN A 180 -18.91 24.25 9.71
CA ASN A 180 -19.45 22.98 10.21
C ASN A 180 -18.96 22.68 11.63
N LEU A 181 -17.68 22.91 11.91
CA LEU A 181 -17.12 22.75 13.25
C LEU A 181 -17.79 23.71 14.26
N SER A 182 -17.98 24.98 13.88
CA SER A 182 -18.67 25.97 14.71
C SER A 182 -20.12 25.57 15.03
N LEU A 183 -20.86 25.04 14.03
CA LEU A 183 -22.22 24.54 14.21
C LEU A 183 -22.28 23.32 15.12
N GLN A 184 -21.36 22.36 14.96
CA GLN A 184 -21.28 21.18 15.81
C GLN A 184 -21.02 21.56 17.28
N ASN A 185 -20.12 22.50 17.52
CA ASN A 185 -19.84 23.01 18.87
C ASN A 185 -21.07 23.69 19.49
N SER A 186 -21.78 24.50 18.70
CA SER A 186 -23.00 25.19 19.14
C SER A 186 -24.13 24.20 19.48
N LEU A 187 -24.28 23.14 18.69
CA LEU A 187 -25.25 22.07 18.96
C LEU A 187 -24.91 21.29 20.23
N GLU A 188 -23.64 20.99 20.48
CA GLU A 188 -23.23 20.32 21.72
C GLU A 188 -23.52 21.18 22.96
N GLU A 189 -23.26 22.48 22.88
CA GLU A 189 -23.52 23.42 23.97
C GLU A 189 -25.02 23.58 24.24
N LEU A 190 -25.83 23.76 23.18
CA LEU A 190 -27.28 23.87 23.33
C LEU A 190 -27.87 22.60 23.95
N LYS A 191 -27.38 21.41 23.55
CA LYS A 191 -27.80 20.14 24.13
C LYS A 191 -27.51 20.06 25.63
N LYS A 192 -26.33 20.51 26.07
CA LYS A 192 -25.98 20.56 27.51
C LYS A 192 -26.91 21.48 28.29
N GLN A 193 -27.27 22.63 27.73
CA GLN A 193 -28.19 23.58 28.34
C GLN A 193 -29.60 22.99 28.49
N VAL A 194 -30.12 22.35 27.44
CA VAL A 194 -31.43 21.67 27.46
C VAL A 194 -31.46 20.56 28.52
N ASP A 195 -30.44 19.71 28.57
CA ASP A 195 -30.33 18.64 29.57
C ASP A 195 -30.30 19.18 31.01
N ALA A 196 -29.62 20.32 31.24
CA ALA A 196 -29.55 20.97 32.54
C ALA A 196 -30.91 21.56 32.98
N LEU A 197 -31.60 22.27 32.08
CA LEU A 197 -32.93 22.84 32.33
C LEU A 197 -33.95 21.74 32.61
N GLU A 198 -33.90 20.65 31.85
CA GLU A 198 -34.74 19.47 32.05
C GLU A 198 -34.57 18.84 33.45
N GLN A 199 -33.33 18.72 33.92
CA GLN A 199 -33.08 18.16 35.26
C GLN A 199 -33.49 19.15 36.36
N GLN A 200 -33.32 20.45 36.15
CA GLN A 200 -33.74 21.49 37.09
C GLN A 200 -35.27 21.51 37.28
N ALA A 201 -36.04 21.33 36.20
CA ALA A 201 -37.50 21.22 36.25
C ALA A 201 -38.00 20.02 37.08
N ARG A 202 -37.14 19.03 37.35
CA ARG A 202 -37.45 17.83 38.14
C ARG A 202 -36.88 17.88 39.57
N SER A 203 -36.31 18.99 39.99
CA SER A 203 -35.63 19.14 41.29
C SER A 203 -36.51 18.90 42.53
N CYS A 204 -37.82 19.12 42.43
CA CYS A 204 -38.77 18.83 43.51
C CYS A 204 -39.38 17.42 43.46
N ASN A 205 -38.97 16.59 42.50
CA ASN A 205 -39.66 15.33 42.20
C ASN A 205 -38.93 14.12 42.78
N ILE A 206 -39.69 13.18 43.35
CA ILE A 206 -39.24 11.83 43.67
C ILE A 206 -39.92 10.81 42.76
N GLU A 207 -39.24 9.70 42.51
CA GLU A 207 -39.77 8.54 41.80
C GLU A 207 -39.76 7.31 42.72
N ILE A 208 -40.94 6.74 42.94
CA ILE A 208 -41.17 5.53 43.71
C ILE A 208 -41.40 4.37 42.75
N GLN A 209 -40.52 3.38 42.80
CA GLN A 209 -40.50 2.24 41.88
C GLN A 209 -40.92 0.95 42.59
N CYS A 210 -41.40 -0.02 41.80
CA CYS A 210 -41.79 -1.37 42.26
C CYS A 210 -43.03 -1.45 43.16
N VAL A 211 -43.83 -0.38 43.27
CA VAL A 211 -45.13 -0.43 43.97
C VAL A 211 -46.17 -1.13 43.09
N PRO A 212 -46.82 -2.22 43.54
CA PRO A 212 -47.87 -2.92 42.78
C PRO A 212 -48.99 -1.98 42.34
N GLU A 213 -49.60 -2.24 41.18
CA GLU A 213 -50.72 -1.45 40.64
C GLU A 213 -52.05 -2.01 41.13
N SER A 214 -52.96 -1.12 41.58
CA SER A 214 -54.34 -1.48 41.92
C SER A 214 -55.29 -0.47 41.29
N LYS A 215 -56.47 -0.93 40.83
CA LYS A 215 -57.49 -0.06 40.21
C LYS A 215 -58.08 0.95 41.19
N THR A 216 -58.02 0.67 42.49
CA THR A 216 -58.57 1.53 43.56
C THR A 216 -57.46 2.16 44.41
N GLU A 217 -56.26 2.31 43.85
CA GLU A 217 -55.14 2.88 44.60
C GLU A 217 -55.33 4.38 44.88
N ASN A 218 -55.00 4.80 46.09
CA ASN A 218 -54.81 6.21 46.41
C ASN A 218 -53.30 6.47 46.55
N LEU A 219 -52.72 7.11 45.54
CA LEU A 219 -51.28 7.37 45.49
C LEU A 219 -50.83 8.30 46.62
N VAL A 220 -51.66 9.25 47.05
CA VAL A 220 -51.35 10.16 48.15
C VAL A 220 -51.26 9.38 49.47
N THR A 221 -52.18 8.44 49.71
CA THR A 221 -52.13 7.56 50.88
C THR A 221 -50.86 6.70 50.90
N ILE A 222 -50.42 6.17 49.75
CA ILE A 222 -49.16 5.41 49.64
C ILE A 222 -47.96 6.28 50.00
N VAL A 223 -47.93 7.54 49.52
CA VAL A 223 -46.84 8.48 49.85
C VAL A 223 -46.85 8.86 51.33
N ARG A 224 -48.03 9.01 51.94
CA ARG A 224 -48.15 9.24 53.39
C ARG A 224 -47.63 8.06 54.20
N ALA A 225 -48.05 6.84 53.85
CA ALA A 225 -47.57 5.61 54.48
C ALA A 225 -46.05 5.43 54.34
N LEU A 226 -45.47 5.84 53.21
CA LEU A 226 -44.02 5.92 53.03
C LEU A 226 -43.39 6.84 54.07
N GLY A 227 -43.92 8.05 54.23
CA GLY A 227 -43.44 9.03 55.20
C GLY A 227 -43.49 8.50 56.64
N ASP A 228 -44.62 7.93 57.04
CA ASP A 228 -44.82 7.34 58.36
C ASP A 228 -43.83 6.19 58.62
N SER A 229 -43.59 5.34 57.61
CA SER A 229 -42.66 4.21 57.70
C SER A 229 -41.22 4.63 57.95
N VAL A 230 -40.77 5.72 57.33
CA VAL A 230 -39.38 6.17 57.38
C VAL A 230 -39.13 7.26 58.44
N GLY A 231 -40.14 7.58 59.26
CA GLY A 231 -40.04 8.59 60.30
C GLY A 231 -39.96 10.02 59.77
N ASN A 232 -40.56 10.30 58.61
CA ASN A 232 -40.62 11.63 57.99
C ASN A 232 -42.06 11.91 57.54
N ILE A 233 -42.84 12.57 58.40
CA ILE A 233 -44.28 12.76 58.18
C ILE A 233 -44.50 13.63 56.93
N ILE A 234 -45.06 13.02 55.88
CA ILE A 234 -45.43 13.72 54.65
C ILE A 234 -46.90 14.11 54.74
N LYS A 235 -47.17 15.41 54.90
CA LYS A 235 -48.52 15.97 54.84
C LYS A 235 -48.99 16.13 53.40
N GLU A 236 -50.30 16.18 53.19
CA GLU A 236 -50.90 16.36 51.87
C GLU A 236 -50.52 17.70 51.23
N GLU A 237 -50.37 18.76 52.03
CA GLU A 237 -49.87 20.08 51.60
C GLU A 237 -48.45 20.08 51.00
N HIS A 238 -47.67 19.02 51.28
CA HIS A 238 -46.33 18.87 50.71
C HIS A 238 -46.35 18.29 49.29
N ILE A 239 -47.46 17.66 48.87
CA ILE A 239 -47.59 16.97 47.59
C ILE A 239 -48.34 17.86 46.61
N GLN A 240 -47.63 18.41 45.61
CA GLN A 240 -48.25 19.21 44.54
C GLN A 240 -48.94 18.31 43.50
N LYS A 241 -48.30 17.20 43.13
CA LYS A 241 -48.81 16.27 42.13
C LYS A 241 -48.28 14.86 42.40
N CYS A 242 -49.13 13.85 42.26
CA CYS A 242 -48.74 12.45 42.42
C CYS A 242 -49.41 11.62 41.33
N THR A 243 -48.61 11.01 40.46
CA THR A 243 -49.12 10.30 39.27
C THR A 243 -48.26 9.11 38.91
N ARG A 244 -48.86 8.05 38.36
CA ARG A 244 -48.10 6.97 37.71
C ARG A 244 -47.60 7.42 36.33
N VAL A 245 -46.36 7.09 36.02
CA VAL A 245 -45.72 7.39 34.73
C VAL A 245 -45.84 6.20 33.79
N ALA A 246 -46.10 6.47 32.51
CA ALA A 246 -46.15 5.44 31.47
C ALA A 246 -44.84 4.65 31.41
N LYS A 247 -44.94 3.34 31.11
CA LYS A 247 -43.75 2.51 30.88
C LYS A 247 -43.13 2.93 29.55
N LYS A 248 -41.79 2.99 29.50
CA LYS A 248 -41.06 3.16 28.23
C LYS A 248 -41.23 1.93 27.33
N ASP A 249 -41.30 0.76 27.93
CA ASP A 249 -41.55 -0.52 27.27
C ASP A 249 -42.87 -1.11 27.80
N PRO A 250 -43.94 -1.13 26.98
CA PRO A 250 -45.24 -1.68 27.36
C PRO A 250 -45.19 -3.17 27.75
N SER A 251 -44.21 -3.93 27.23
CA SER A 251 -44.07 -5.36 27.46
C SER A 251 -43.44 -5.70 28.82
N SER A 252 -42.88 -4.69 29.52
CA SER A 252 -42.20 -4.92 30.79
C SER A 252 -43.15 -5.38 31.90
N PRO A 253 -42.85 -6.48 32.61
CA PRO A 253 -43.68 -6.97 33.72
C PRO A 253 -43.58 -6.09 34.98
N ARG A 254 -42.69 -5.10 35.01
CA ARG A 254 -42.54 -4.18 36.15
C ARG A 254 -43.72 -3.21 36.24
N PRO A 255 -44.20 -2.88 37.45
CA PRO A 255 -45.27 -1.90 37.61
C PRO A 255 -44.80 -0.48 37.24
N ARG A 256 -45.73 0.38 36.81
CA ARG A 256 -45.47 1.79 36.51
C ARG A 256 -44.95 2.54 37.74
N SER A 257 -43.87 3.32 37.59
CA SER A 257 -43.36 4.15 38.68
C SER A 257 -44.35 5.25 39.06
N ILE A 258 -44.39 5.60 40.35
CA ILE A 258 -45.14 6.76 40.85
C ILE A 258 -44.16 7.93 40.91
N VAL A 259 -44.49 9.05 40.29
CA VAL A 259 -43.77 10.31 40.43
C VAL A 259 -44.56 11.26 41.32
N VAL A 260 -43.87 11.80 42.33
CA VAL A 260 -44.42 12.75 43.29
C VAL A 260 -43.66 14.07 43.14
N GLN A 261 -44.38 15.13 42.81
CA GLN A 261 -43.87 16.50 42.81
C GLN A 261 -44.16 17.11 44.18
N LEU A 262 -43.09 17.53 44.86
CA LEU A 262 -43.16 18.12 46.18
C LEU A 262 -43.10 19.65 46.10
N ASN A 263 -43.47 20.32 47.19
CA ASN A 263 -43.45 21.78 47.26
C ASN A 263 -42.05 22.41 47.23
N SER A 264 -41.00 21.68 47.62
CA SER A 264 -39.62 22.17 47.61
C SER A 264 -38.59 21.05 47.42
N PRO A 265 -37.39 21.38 46.88
CA PRO A 265 -36.27 20.44 46.82
C PRO A 265 -35.82 19.98 48.21
N THR A 266 -35.96 20.81 49.24
CA THR A 266 -35.61 20.50 50.63
C THR A 266 -36.48 19.37 51.19
N THR A 267 -37.80 19.43 50.95
CA THR A 267 -38.73 18.35 51.33
C THR A 267 -38.35 17.06 50.62
N ARG A 268 -38.03 17.15 49.33
CA ARG A 268 -37.57 16.02 48.50
C ARG A 268 -36.29 15.38 49.06
N ASP A 269 -35.28 16.19 49.38
CA ASP A 269 -34.01 15.70 49.92
C ASP A 269 -34.15 15.11 51.33
N SER A 270 -35.02 15.69 52.16
CA SER A 270 -35.36 15.18 53.48
C SER A 270 -35.96 13.77 53.40
N ILE A 271 -36.92 13.54 52.49
CA ILE A 271 -37.54 12.22 52.28
C ILE A 271 -36.50 11.20 51.79
N LEU A 272 -35.68 11.55 50.79
CA LEU A 272 -34.63 10.66 50.28
C LEU A 272 -33.59 10.30 51.34
N ALA A 273 -33.23 11.26 52.20
CA ALA A 273 -32.33 11.03 53.33
C ALA A 273 -32.95 10.09 54.36
N SER A 274 -34.22 10.30 54.74
CA SER A 274 -34.95 9.42 55.68
C SER A 274 -35.07 7.99 55.15
N VAL A 275 -35.42 7.80 53.87
CA VAL A 275 -35.44 6.46 53.24
C VAL A 275 -34.07 5.81 53.24
N THR A 276 -33.01 6.58 52.96
CA THR A 276 -31.63 6.07 52.97
C THR A 276 -31.23 5.62 54.38
N ASN A 277 -31.56 6.41 55.41
CA ASN A 277 -31.26 6.09 56.81
C ASN A 277 -32.06 4.87 57.28
N PHE A 278 -33.34 4.78 56.93
CA PHE A 278 -34.19 3.62 57.19
C PHE A 278 -33.57 2.33 56.64
N ASN A 279 -33.17 2.34 55.36
CA ASN A 279 -32.56 1.19 54.69
C ASN A 279 -31.17 0.82 55.23
N LYS A 280 -30.42 1.80 55.77
CA LYS A 280 -29.13 1.55 56.43
C LYS A 280 -29.31 0.92 57.81
N ALA A 281 -30.30 1.38 58.58
CA ALA A 281 -30.62 0.84 59.90
C ALA A 281 -31.20 -0.57 59.82
N ARG A 282 -31.91 -0.92 58.73
CA ARG A 282 -32.56 -2.23 58.51
C ARG A 282 -31.98 -2.94 57.30
N GLN A 283 -30.83 -3.60 57.45
CA GLN A 283 -30.17 -4.26 56.32
C GLN A 283 -30.94 -5.46 55.75
N HIS A 284 -31.63 -6.23 56.61
CA HIS A 284 -32.40 -7.42 56.23
C HIS A 284 -33.90 -7.16 56.02
N ASP A 285 -34.38 -5.95 56.35
CA ASP A 285 -35.78 -5.54 56.21
C ASP A 285 -35.86 -4.12 55.64
N LYS A 286 -35.29 -3.96 54.44
CA LYS A 286 -35.30 -2.69 53.71
C LYS A 286 -36.73 -2.36 53.28
N LEU A 287 -36.96 -1.07 52.99
CA LEU A 287 -38.26 -0.56 52.55
C LEU A 287 -38.89 -1.45 51.47
N ASN A 288 -40.09 -1.93 51.76
CA ASN A 288 -40.80 -2.91 50.96
C ASN A 288 -42.32 -2.68 51.07
N THR A 289 -43.11 -3.46 50.34
CA THR A 289 -44.56 -3.27 50.24
C THR A 289 -45.32 -3.39 51.56
N SER A 290 -44.86 -4.21 52.53
CA SER A 290 -45.56 -4.35 53.82
C SER A 290 -45.46 -3.07 54.66
N HIS A 291 -44.34 -2.37 54.59
CA HIS A 291 -44.16 -1.06 55.23
C HIS A 291 -45.16 -0.02 54.71
N LEU A 292 -45.51 -0.09 53.42
CA LEU A 292 -46.49 0.81 52.82
C LEU A 292 -47.95 0.41 53.10
N GLY A 293 -48.18 -0.59 53.96
CA GLY A 293 -49.52 -1.11 54.26
C GLY A 293 -50.16 -1.88 53.10
N ILE A 294 -49.37 -2.33 52.12
CA ILE A 294 -49.87 -3.07 50.96
C ILE A 294 -49.84 -4.56 51.28
N THR A 295 -51.02 -5.20 51.31
CA THR A 295 -51.18 -6.62 51.57
C THR A 295 -50.75 -7.47 50.37
N GLY A 296 -50.16 -8.65 50.64
CA GLY A 296 -49.69 -9.60 49.61
C GLY A 296 -48.21 -9.92 49.69
N SER A 297 -47.60 -10.28 48.56
CA SER A 297 -46.16 -10.65 48.50
C SER A 297 -45.27 -9.46 48.87
N ILE A 298 -44.35 -9.66 49.82
CA ILE A 298 -43.36 -8.64 50.20
C ILE A 298 -42.41 -8.41 49.02
N LYS A 299 -42.44 -7.19 48.47
CA LYS A 299 -41.58 -6.77 47.35
C LYS A 299 -40.79 -5.51 47.74
N PRO A 300 -39.51 -5.40 47.36
CA PRO A 300 -38.71 -4.22 47.64
C PRO A 300 -39.25 -2.99 46.91
N VAL A 301 -39.28 -1.85 47.60
CA VAL A 301 -39.70 -0.55 47.05
C VAL A 301 -38.51 0.39 47.03
N PHE A 302 -38.29 1.06 45.90
CA PHE A 302 -37.17 1.97 45.72
C PHE A 302 -37.66 3.40 45.56
N VAL A 303 -37.19 4.30 46.41
CA VAL A 303 -37.44 5.74 46.30
C VAL A 303 -36.17 6.42 45.81
N THR A 304 -36.27 7.13 44.69
CA THR A 304 -35.12 7.72 43.99
C THR A 304 -35.43 9.15 43.55
N GLU A 305 -34.39 9.94 43.23
CA GLU A 305 -34.58 11.21 42.53
C GLU A 305 -35.25 11.00 41.17
N HIS A 306 -36.14 11.91 40.76
CA HIS A 306 -36.70 11.86 39.41
C HIS A 306 -35.69 12.44 38.41
N LEU A 307 -35.05 11.55 37.66
CA LEU A 307 -33.99 11.89 36.70
C LEU A 307 -34.52 12.11 35.28
N SER A 308 -33.88 13.01 34.53
CA SER A 308 -34.13 13.17 33.10
C SER A 308 -33.78 11.88 32.31
N PRO A 309 -34.34 11.67 31.11
CA PRO A 309 -34.01 10.51 30.28
C PRO A 309 -32.52 10.38 29.97
N SER A 310 -31.83 11.50 29.76
CA SER A 310 -30.38 11.57 29.50
C SER A 310 -29.57 11.09 30.71
N ILE A 311 -29.90 11.59 31.91
CA ILE A 311 -29.22 11.17 33.16
C ILE A 311 -29.58 9.72 33.53
N LYS A 312 -30.82 9.26 33.31
CA LYS A 312 -31.20 7.84 33.50
C LYS A 312 -30.35 6.92 32.62
N SER A 313 -30.19 7.29 31.34
CA SER A 313 -29.36 6.55 30.39
C SER A 313 -27.89 6.55 30.80
N LEU A 314 -27.37 7.72 31.21
CA LEU A 314 -26.00 7.84 31.69
C LEU A 314 -25.75 7.01 32.96
N HIS A 315 -26.68 7.03 33.91
CA HIS A 315 -26.59 6.23 35.12
C HIS A 315 -26.62 4.73 34.82
N ALA A 316 -27.49 4.28 33.90
CA ALA A 316 -27.54 2.89 33.45
C ALA A 316 -26.24 2.45 32.79
N ALA A 317 -25.71 3.25 31.85
CA ALA A 317 -24.43 3.00 31.20
C ALA A 317 -23.26 2.99 32.22
N THR A 318 -23.29 3.92 33.17
CA THR A 318 -22.29 3.98 34.26
C THR A 318 -22.32 2.72 35.11
N ARG A 319 -23.51 2.18 35.45
CA ARG A 319 -23.63 0.95 36.24
C ARG A 319 -23.05 -0.27 35.50
N LEU A 320 -23.27 -0.37 34.19
CA LEU A 320 -22.71 -1.43 33.37
C LEU A 320 -21.17 -1.33 33.33
N LYS A 321 -20.64 -0.14 33.04
CA LYS A 321 -19.19 0.09 32.96
C LYS A 321 -18.49 -0.02 34.31
N ALA A 322 -19.13 0.44 35.38
CA ALA A 322 -18.63 0.29 36.74
C ALA A 322 -18.50 -1.18 37.13
N LYS A 323 -19.48 -2.02 36.76
CA LYS A 323 -19.41 -3.47 36.96
C LYS A 323 -18.23 -4.09 36.20
N GLU A 324 -18.04 -3.70 34.93
CA GLU A 324 -16.91 -4.15 34.10
C GLU A 324 -15.55 -3.73 34.70
N LYS A 325 -15.42 -2.49 35.14
CA LYS A 325 -14.15 -1.90 35.62
C LYS A 325 -13.91 -2.09 37.12
N GLY A 326 -14.77 -2.85 37.81
CA GLY A 326 -14.61 -3.19 39.23
C GLY A 326 -14.91 -2.05 40.22
N TYR A 327 -15.69 -1.03 39.82
CA TYR A 327 -16.20 -0.01 40.72
C TYR A 327 -17.45 -0.51 41.46
N ARG A 328 -17.42 -0.49 42.79
CA ARG A 328 -18.49 -1.07 43.62
C ARG A 328 -19.65 -0.14 43.90
N PHE A 329 -19.43 1.17 43.85
CA PHE A 329 -20.41 2.16 44.27
C PHE A 329 -20.74 3.08 43.11
N VAL A 330 -21.99 3.02 42.64
CA VAL A 330 -22.56 3.95 41.66
C VAL A 330 -23.83 4.53 42.25
N TRP A 331 -23.93 5.86 42.27
CA TRP A 331 -25.11 6.54 42.79
C TRP A 331 -25.35 7.85 42.04
N VAL A 332 -26.53 8.41 42.27
CA VAL A 332 -26.91 9.72 41.75
C VAL A 332 -27.17 10.64 42.93
N ARG A 333 -26.73 11.89 42.81
CA ARG A 333 -27.04 12.94 43.79
C ARG A 333 -27.20 14.27 43.06
N ASN A 334 -28.32 14.95 43.26
CA ASN A 334 -28.66 16.20 42.60
C ASN A 334 -28.55 16.11 41.07
N GLY A 335 -29.09 15.03 40.48
CA GLY A 335 -29.05 14.81 39.04
C GLY A 335 -27.64 14.53 38.45
N ARG A 336 -26.61 14.33 39.29
CA ARG A 336 -25.24 14.02 38.86
C ARG A 336 -24.90 12.58 39.19
N VAL A 337 -24.30 11.87 38.23
CA VAL A 337 -23.88 10.47 38.40
C VAL A 337 -22.48 10.43 38.98
N PHE A 338 -22.30 9.65 40.05
CA PHE A 338 -21.03 9.45 40.72
C PHE A 338 -20.67 7.97 40.78
N VAL A 339 -19.37 7.71 40.74
CA VAL A 339 -18.80 6.38 40.89
C VAL A 339 -17.55 6.41 41.77
N ARG A 340 -17.35 5.37 42.58
CA ARG A 340 -16.11 5.14 43.33
C ARG A 340 -15.86 3.65 43.53
N LYS A 341 -14.59 3.27 43.72
CA LYS A 341 -14.17 1.88 43.76
C LYS A 341 -14.27 1.30 45.18
N VAL A 342 -13.71 2.03 46.14
CA VAL A 342 -13.78 1.77 47.58
C VAL A 342 -14.39 2.97 48.31
N VAL A 343 -14.70 2.85 49.59
CA VAL A 343 -15.43 3.88 50.34
C VAL A 343 -14.54 5.10 50.62
N GLU A 344 -13.24 4.87 50.75
CA GLU A 344 -12.19 5.81 51.16
C GLU A 344 -11.64 6.63 49.97
N GLU A 345 -11.92 6.21 48.74
CA GLU A 345 -11.49 6.92 47.53
C GLU A 345 -12.38 8.12 47.18
N LYS A 346 -11.77 9.12 46.55
CA LYS A 346 -12.48 10.30 46.04
C LYS A 346 -13.50 9.90 44.97
N GLN A 347 -14.72 10.39 45.12
CA GLN A 347 -15.79 10.16 44.14
C GLN A 347 -15.46 10.77 42.77
N ILE A 348 -15.74 10.03 41.70
CA ILE A 348 -15.58 10.49 40.31
C ILE A 348 -16.97 10.86 39.79
N GLN A 349 -17.12 12.08 39.26
CA GLN A 349 -18.36 12.52 38.62
C GLN A 349 -18.34 12.13 37.13
N ILE A 350 -19.36 11.40 36.68
CA ILE A 350 -19.56 11.08 35.27
C ILE A 350 -20.47 12.13 34.65
N ARG A 351 -19.91 12.92 33.72
CA ARG A 351 -20.62 14.03 33.07
C ARG A 351 -21.16 13.68 31.68
N SER A 352 -20.57 12.69 31.02
CA SER A 352 -20.96 12.23 29.68
C SER A 352 -20.55 10.77 29.47
N LEU A 353 -21.04 10.15 28.40
CA LEU A 353 -20.62 8.80 28.01
C LEU A 353 -19.11 8.73 27.73
N LYS A 354 -18.51 9.79 27.17
CA LYS A 354 -17.04 9.89 26.97
C LYS A 354 -16.26 9.81 28.30
N CYS A 355 -16.81 10.30 29.41
CA CYS A 355 -16.14 10.17 30.73
C CYS A 355 -16.02 8.72 31.20
N LEU A 356 -16.85 7.79 30.70
CA LEU A 356 -16.81 6.38 31.08
C LEU A 356 -15.57 5.66 30.56
N GLU A 357 -14.99 6.13 29.46
CA GLU A 357 -13.73 5.60 28.90
C GLU A 357 -12.53 5.88 29.80
N LYS A 358 -12.60 6.95 30.60
CA LYS A 358 -11.52 7.38 31.52
C LYS A 358 -11.50 6.61 32.85
N LEU A 359 -12.42 5.67 33.08
CA LEU A 359 -12.46 4.89 34.32
C LEU A 359 -11.34 3.84 34.34
N LYS A 360 -10.39 4.00 35.27
CA LYS A 360 -9.24 3.10 35.47
C LYS A 360 -9.68 1.68 35.86
N GLU A 361 -8.99 0.67 35.33
CA GLU A 361 -9.23 -0.74 35.62
C GLU A 361 -8.79 -1.19 37.02
N ARG A 362 -9.25 -2.37 37.45
CA ARG A 362 -8.74 -3.04 38.65
C ARG A 362 -7.41 -3.72 38.33
N ILE A 363 -6.32 -3.03 38.68
CA ILE A 363 -4.91 -3.45 38.49
C ILE A 363 -4.55 -4.80 39.17
N LEU A 364 -5.46 -5.46 39.89
CA LEU A 364 -5.18 -6.75 40.54
C LEU A 364 -5.80 -8.00 39.90
N ASP A 365 -6.51 -7.91 38.76
CA ASP A 365 -7.13 -9.09 38.11
C ASP A 365 -6.76 -9.26 36.61
N LEU A 366 -5.73 -8.55 36.11
CA LEU A 366 -5.25 -8.68 34.71
C LEU A 366 -4.47 -9.98 34.42
N VAL A 367 -4.31 -10.89 35.39
CA VAL A 367 -3.52 -12.12 35.23
C VAL A 367 -4.36 -13.38 35.03
N LEU A 368 -5.68 -13.41 35.30
CA LEU A 368 -6.41 -14.70 35.33
C LEU A 368 -7.82 -14.79 34.72
N LEU A 369 -8.28 -13.82 33.91
CA LEU A 369 -9.55 -13.97 33.17
C LEU A 369 -9.44 -13.64 31.68
N GLY A 370 -8.40 -14.17 31.05
CA GLY A 370 -8.44 -14.50 29.63
C GLY A 370 -9.24 -15.78 29.42
N ASN A 371 -10.57 -15.70 29.37
CA ASN A 371 -11.45 -16.76 28.85
C ASN A 371 -12.84 -16.19 28.52
N SER A 372 -12.96 -15.60 27.33
CA SER A 372 -14.19 -15.49 26.54
C SER A 372 -13.83 -15.00 25.13
N LEU A 373 -13.29 -15.92 24.32
CA LEU A 373 -13.58 -16.15 22.90
C LEU A 373 -13.89 -15.02 21.89
N GLU A 374 -13.51 -13.75 22.07
CA GLU A 374 -13.80 -12.73 21.04
C GLU A 374 -12.75 -11.65 20.71
N ASN A 375 -11.52 -11.71 21.22
CA ASN A 375 -10.44 -10.84 20.72
C ASN A 375 -9.13 -11.62 20.57
N LYS A 376 -8.81 -12.01 19.34
CA LYS A 376 -7.48 -12.49 18.95
C LYS A 376 -6.98 -11.60 17.82
N VAL A 377 -5.85 -10.94 18.08
CA VAL A 377 -4.94 -10.23 17.16
C VAL A 377 -5.29 -8.78 16.84
N LEU A 378 -4.20 -8.00 16.67
CA LEU A 378 -4.08 -6.57 16.35
C LEU A 378 -4.11 -5.65 17.57
N ALA A 379 -2.95 -5.46 18.21
CA ALA A 379 -2.67 -4.22 18.91
C ALA A 379 -1.81 -3.39 17.97
N SER A 380 -2.37 -2.33 17.39
CA SER A 380 -1.52 -1.26 16.85
C SER A 380 -1.33 -0.20 17.93
N SER A 381 -0.14 0.41 17.90
CA SER A 381 0.11 1.66 18.60
C SER A 381 0.69 2.63 17.59
N ASN A 382 0.14 3.83 17.49
CA ASN A 382 0.80 4.91 16.76
C ASN A 382 2.00 5.37 17.61
N ALA A 383 3.22 5.23 17.08
CA ALA A 383 4.38 5.91 17.64
C ALA A 383 4.37 7.36 17.13
N LEU A 384 4.51 8.32 18.04
CA LEU A 384 4.45 9.76 17.76
C LEU A 384 5.88 10.30 17.76
N THR A 385 6.49 10.41 16.60
CA THR A 385 7.85 10.95 16.44
C THR A 385 7.80 12.44 16.10
N THR A 386 8.68 13.25 16.69
CA THR A 386 8.84 14.68 16.37
C THR A 386 10.21 14.91 15.73
N ILE A 387 10.26 15.69 14.64
CA ILE A 387 11.52 16.20 14.10
C ILE A 387 11.79 17.57 14.75
N ASP A 388 12.64 17.60 15.77
CA ASP A 388 12.97 18.81 16.53
C ASP A 388 13.89 19.79 15.75
N SER A 389 14.47 19.36 14.63
CA SER A 389 15.40 20.15 13.81
C SER A 389 14.72 21.13 12.84
N LEU A 390 13.39 21.08 12.72
CA LEU A 390 12.59 21.98 11.88
C LEU A 390 11.75 22.91 12.76
N HIS A 391 11.67 24.19 12.41
CA HIS A 391 10.82 25.17 13.08
C HIS A 391 9.70 25.67 12.16
N PRO A 392 8.42 25.49 12.54
CA PRO A 392 7.93 24.77 13.73
C PRO A 392 8.10 23.24 13.62
N PRO A 393 8.16 22.51 14.77
CA PRO A 393 8.30 21.05 14.81
C PRO A 393 7.10 20.33 14.17
N ILE A 394 7.35 19.18 13.55
CA ILE A 394 6.37 18.39 12.79
C ILE A 394 6.09 17.09 13.55
N GLU A 395 4.81 16.76 13.73
CA GLU A 395 4.37 15.46 14.25
C GLU A 395 4.32 14.41 13.14
N LEU A 396 4.94 13.26 13.39
CA LEU A 396 4.96 12.08 12.52
C LEU A 396 4.29 10.92 13.24
N PHE A 397 3.39 10.23 12.56
CA PHE A 397 2.72 9.05 13.08
C PHE A 397 3.16 7.82 12.29
N ILE A 398 3.92 6.95 12.94
CA ILE A 398 4.31 5.65 12.37
C ILE A 398 3.38 4.59 12.96
N SER A 399 2.57 3.97 12.09
CA SER A 399 1.72 2.85 12.42
C SER A 399 2.58 1.61 12.63
N ILE A 400 2.55 1.11 13.85
CA ILE A 400 3.20 -0.13 14.24
C ILE A 400 2.11 -1.15 14.50
N THR A 401 2.01 -2.18 13.65
CA THR A 401 1.08 -3.29 13.87
C THR A 401 1.84 -4.46 14.48
N VAL A 402 1.55 -4.74 15.75
CA VAL A 402 2.14 -5.88 16.47
C VAL A 402 1.25 -7.10 16.28
N THR A 403 1.74 -8.12 15.59
CA THR A 403 1.15 -9.45 15.66
C THR A 403 1.89 -10.27 16.69
N ALA A 404 1.61 -10.00 17.97
CA ALA A 404 2.11 -10.80 19.05
C ALA A 404 1.28 -12.10 19.17
N LYS A 405 1.89 -13.24 18.88
CA LYS A 405 1.47 -14.51 19.49
C LYS A 405 2.00 -14.57 20.92
N LEU A 406 1.57 -13.65 21.78
CA LEU A 406 1.73 -13.77 23.23
C LEU A 406 0.58 -14.64 23.74
N LYS A 407 0.72 -15.97 23.62
CA LYS A 407 -0.10 -16.91 24.42
C LYS A 407 0.79 -17.87 25.20
N PRO A 408 0.61 -18.00 26.52
CA PRO A 408 0.75 -19.30 27.16
C PRO A 408 -0.36 -20.20 26.64
N CYS A 409 -0.05 -21.18 25.79
CA CYS A 409 -1.04 -22.16 25.33
C CYS A 409 -1.52 -23.01 26.51
N LYS A 410 -2.83 -22.92 26.82
CA LYS A 410 -3.59 -24.03 27.43
C LYS A 410 -3.89 -25.06 26.32
N ALA A 411 -3.74 -26.33 26.68
CA ALA A 411 -3.74 -27.54 25.86
C ALA A 411 -2.41 -27.77 25.09
N GLY A 412 -1.73 -28.86 25.45
CA GLY A 412 -0.30 -29.07 25.27
C GLY A 412 0.14 -29.30 23.82
N VAL A 413 1.14 -28.53 23.40
CA VAL A 413 2.46 -28.95 22.90
C VAL A 413 3.33 -27.67 22.96
N ARG A 414 4.31 -27.65 23.86
CA ARG A 414 5.28 -26.54 24.03
C ARG A 414 6.24 -26.53 22.83
N LEU A 415 6.33 -25.41 22.10
CA LEU A 415 7.58 -25.03 21.43
C LEU A 415 8.31 -24.03 22.34
N SER A 416 8.99 -24.64 23.32
CA SER A 416 9.86 -24.09 24.36
C SER A 416 9.19 -23.17 25.40
N GLY A 417 9.25 -23.56 26.68
CA GLY A 417 8.84 -22.71 27.82
C GLY A 417 9.84 -21.58 28.08
N LYS A 418 10.14 -20.78 27.04
CA LYS A 418 11.01 -19.60 27.11
C LYS A 418 10.18 -18.36 27.42
N SER A 419 10.79 -17.42 28.14
CA SER A 419 10.17 -16.12 28.41
C SER A 419 10.11 -15.28 27.13
N VAL A 420 9.32 -14.20 27.14
CA VAL A 420 9.29 -13.23 26.03
C VAL A 420 10.67 -12.60 25.81
N GLU A 421 11.45 -12.41 26.88
CA GLU A 421 12.83 -11.89 26.86
C GLU A 421 13.81 -12.83 26.14
N ASP A 422 13.48 -14.12 26.01
CA ASP A 422 14.36 -15.14 25.40
C ASP A 422 13.86 -15.60 24.01
N THR A 423 12.69 -15.12 23.58
CA THR A 423 12.07 -15.51 22.31
C THR A 423 12.56 -14.58 21.21
N PRO A 424 13.25 -15.08 20.17
CA PRO A 424 13.68 -14.20 19.09
C PRO A 424 12.48 -13.58 18.39
N TRP A 425 12.66 -12.33 17.96
CA TRP A 425 11.62 -11.55 17.31
C TRP A 425 12.15 -10.92 16.02
N ILE A 426 11.22 -10.69 15.10
CA ILE A 426 11.51 -10.24 13.75
C ILE A 426 10.73 -8.96 13.49
N ILE A 427 11.44 -7.91 13.09
CA ILE A 427 10.82 -6.75 12.43
C ILE A 427 10.70 -7.07 10.95
N TRP A 428 9.52 -6.91 10.36
CA TRP A 428 9.29 -7.04 8.93
C TRP A 428 9.05 -5.66 8.30
N LEU A 429 9.82 -5.35 7.27
CA LEU A 429 9.71 -4.13 6.48
C LEU A 429 9.43 -4.50 5.01
N GLN A 430 8.27 -4.10 4.50
CA GLN A 430 7.98 -4.21 3.08
C GLN A 430 8.67 -3.06 2.30
N GLY A 431 8.86 -3.27 0.99
CA GLY A 431 9.58 -2.35 0.10
C GLY A 431 8.67 -1.33 -0.59
N GLY A 432 8.68 -1.34 -1.93
CA GLY A 432 8.01 -0.35 -2.79
C GLY A 432 9.00 0.59 -3.50
N PRO A 433 9.45 1.70 -2.89
CA PRO A 433 9.16 2.16 -1.53
C PRO A 433 7.72 2.63 -1.35
N GLY A 434 7.17 2.49 -0.15
CA GLY A 434 5.80 2.93 0.16
C GLY A 434 4.77 1.81 0.23
N ALA A 435 5.18 0.54 0.10
CA ALA A 435 4.30 -0.59 0.22
C ALA A 435 4.07 -0.92 1.71
N SER A 436 2.82 -1.15 2.10
CA SER A 436 2.47 -1.45 3.49
C SER A 436 3.02 -2.80 3.93
N SER A 437 3.55 -2.85 5.15
CA SER A 437 3.99 -4.11 5.78
C SER A 437 2.80 -5.00 6.17
N LEU A 438 1.56 -4.48 6.11
CA LEU A 438 0.35 -5.30 6.23
C LEU A 438 0.18 -6.26 5.04
N TYR A 439 0.78 -5.96 3.89
CA TYR A 439 0.88 -6.94 2.80
C TYR A 439 1.58 -8.20 3.31
N GLY A 440 2.81 -8.10 3.80
CA GLY A 440 3.56 -9.24 4.33
C GLY A 440 2.86 -9.94 5.51
N LEU A 441 2.07 -9.20 6.29
CA LEU A 441 1.24 -9.77 7.35
C LEU A 441 0.13 -10.67 6.78
N PHE A 442 -0.64 -10.19 5.80
CA PHE A 442 -1.82 -10.89 5.30
C PHE A 442 -1.58 -11.79 4.09
N THR A 443 -0.43 -11.70 3.42
CA THR A 443 -0.18 -12.44 2.17
C THR A 443 1.08 -13.32 2.21
N GLU A 444 2.00 -13.10 3.16
CA GLU A 444 3.32 -13.76 3.12
C GLU A 444 3.64 -14.57 4.38
N ILE A 445 3.90 -13.86 5.50
CA ILE A 445 4.56 -14.45 6.67
C ILE A 445 3.75 -14.34 7.97
N GLY A 446 2.69 -13.52 7.97
CA GLY A 446 1.87 -13.32 9.16
C GLY A 446 1.04 -14.54 9.53
N PRO A 447 0.23 -14.45 10.60
CA PRO A 447 -0.51 -15.59 11.13
C PRO A 447 -1.77 -15.93 10.35
N PHE A 448 -2.33 -14.96 9.60
CA PHE A 448 -3.59 -15.12 8.89
C PHE A 448 -3.53 -14.44 7.52
N PHE A 449 -4.22 -15.02 6.54
CA PHE A 449 -4.55 -14.34 5.29
C PHE A 449 -6.03 -14.02 5.23
N VAL A 450 -6.39 -13.07 4.36
CA VAL A 450 -7.78 -12.72 4.09
C VAL A 450 -8.22 -13.46 2.84
N SER A 451 -9.23 -14.32 2.96
CA SER A 451 -9.81 -15.04 1.82
C SER A 451 -10.73 -14.14 0.99
N THR A 452 -11.11 -14.60 -0.21
CA THR A 452 -11.98 -13.85 -1.12
C THR A 452 -13.36 -13.53 -0.51
N ASP A 453 -13.79 -14.33 0.46
CA ASP A 453 -15.03 -14.11 1.22
C ASP A 453 -14.86 -13.14 2.40
N ASN A 454 -13.73 -12.40 2.46
CA ASN A 454 -13.38 -11.45 3.52
C ASN A 454 -13.29 -12.07 4.93
N ASN A 455 -12.94 -13.35 5.02
CA ASN A 455 -12.69 -14.07 6.27
C ASN A 455 -11.19 -14.21 6.55
N LEU A 456 -10.81 -14.30 7.83
CA LEU A 456 -9.43 -14.61 8.22
C LEU A 456 -9.21 -16.12 8.28
N GLU A 457 -8.17 -16.58 7.59
CA GLU A 457 -7.76 -17.99 7.54
C GLU A 457 -6.30 -18.13 7.98
N GLU A 458 -5.95 -19.22 8.68
CA GLU A 458 -4.60 -19.40 9.25
C GLU A 458 -3.56 -19.73 8.17
N ILE A 459 -2.43 -19.01 8.20
CA ILE A 459 -1.28 -19.34 7.35
C ILE A 459 -0.49 -20.47 8.01
N HIS A 460 -0.57 -21.66 7.43
CA HIS A 460 0.09 -22.88 7.97
C HIS A 460 1.61 -22.75 8.13
N HIS A 461 2.28 -21.88 7.39
CA HIS A 461 3.73 -21.69 7.49
C HIS A 461 4.11 -20.29 7.96
N SER A 462 3.28 -19.68 8.80
CA SER A 462 3.57 -18.38 9.41
C SER A 462 4.92 -18.37 10.13
N TRP A 463 5.67 -17.29 9.95
CA TRP A 463 6.90 -17.01 10.70
C TRP A 463 6.65 -16.82 12.20
N GLY A 464 5.41 -16.46 12.56
CA GLY A 464 4.91 -16.33 13.93
C GLY A 464 4.78 -17.66 14.69
N LYS A 465 5.11 -18.80 14.08
CA LYS A 465 5.16 -20.10 14.76
C LYS A 465 6.34 -20.23 15.73
N ASN A 466 7.49 -19.63 15.38
CA ASN A 466 8.74 -19.77 16.12
C ASN A 466 9.32 -18.43 16.61
N HIS A 467 8.72 -17.31 16.22
CA HIS A 467 9.21 -15.96 16.50
C HIS A 467 8.04 -15.03 16.83
N SER A 468 8.31 -13.94 17.53
CA SER A 468 7.40 -12.79 17.57
C SER A 468 7.61 -11.95 16.31
N LEU A 469 6.53 -11.38 15.74
CA LEU A 469 6.60 -10.56 14.53
C LEU A 469 6.11 -9.14 14.80
N LEU A 470 6.87 -8.15 14.30
CA LEU A 470 6.52 -6.74 14.29
C LEU A 470 6.47 -6.23 12.85
N PHE A 471 5.31 -5.72 12.41
CA PHE A 471 5.14 -5.13 11.08
C PHE A 471 5.07 -3.62 11.22
N ILE A 472 5.90 -2.90 10.47
CA ILE A 472 5.96 -1.44 10.53
C ILE A 472 5.62 -0.88 9.16
N ASP A 473 4.58 -0.06 9.08
CA ASP A 473 4.29 0.70 7.88
C ASP A 473 5.28 1.87 7.77
N ASN A 474 6.15 1.80 6.78
CA ASN A 474 7.27 2.72 6.61
C ASN A 474 7.49 3.00 5.12
N PRO A 475 7.99 4.20 4.76
CA PRO A 475 8.09 5.43 5.55
C PRO A 475 6.75 6.06 5.96
N VAL A 476 6.79 7.22 6.61
CA VAL A 476 5.59 8.03 6.85
C VAL A 476 4.88 8.30 5.51
N GLY A 477 3.57 8.09 5.46
CA GLY A 477 2.77 8.09 4.22
C GLY A 477 2.48 6.70 3.65
N THR A 478 3.06 5.64 4.21
CA THR A 478 2.79 4.24 3.86
C THR A 478 1.67 3.67 4.73
N GLY A 479 0.71 2.96 4.14
CA GLY A 479 -0.32 2.22 4.87
C GLY A 479 -1.10 3.11 5.83
N PHE A 480 -1.04 2.83 7.13
CA PHE A 480 -1.65 3.69 8.16
C PHE A 480 -0.69 4.70 8.78
N SER A 481 0.57 4.77 8.36
CA SER A 481 1.52 5.79 8.80
C SER A 481 1.28 7.10 8.07
N PHE A 482 1.15 8.21 8.79
CA PHE A 482 0.71 9.49 8.22
C PHE A 482 1.40 10.71 8.86
N THR A 483 1.26 11.83 8.19
CA THR A 483 1.62 13.17 8.67
C THR A 483 0.66 14.17 8.02
N ASP A 484 0.34 15.24 8.74
CA ASP A 484 -0.49 16.33 8.22
C ASP A 484 0.35 17.42 7.52
N ASP A 485 1.68 17.24 7.45
CA ASP A 485 2.63 18.17 6.84
C ASP A 485 3.45 17.49 5.74
N ASP A 486 3.46 18.08 4.55
CA ASP A 486 4.21 17.55 3.38
C ASP A 486 5.73 17.44 3.65
N ARG A 487 6.26 18.25 4.58
CA ARG A 487 7.66 18.19 5.04
C ARG A 487 7.95 16.95 5.87
N GLY A 488 6.93 16.26 6.38
CA GLY A 488 7.07 15.02 7.14
C GLY A 488 7.35 13.79 6.28
N TYR A 489 7.20 13.88 4.95
CA TYR A 489 7.57 12.79 4.05
C TYR A 489 9.09 12.72 3.88
N ALA A 490 9.66 11.54 4.13
CA ALA A 490 11.08 11.31 3.90
C ALA A 490 11.42 11.35 2.41
N THR A 491 12.51 12.02 2.06
CA THR A 491 13.01 12.13 0.68
C THR A 491 14.33 11.39 0.44
N ASN A 492 14.90 10.76 1.47
CA ASN A 492 16.11 9.95 1.38
C ASN A 492 16.15 8.83 2.43
N GLN A 493 17.05 7.85 2.25
CA GLN A 493 17.18 6.73 3.18
C GLN A 493 17.68 7.10 4.58
N THR A 494 18.50 8.14 4.73
CA THR A 494 19.03 8.56 6.04
C THR A 494 17.89 8.95 6.97
N THR A 495 16.99 9.81 6.50
CA THR A 495 15.79 10.22 7.24
C THR A 495 14.87 9.03 7.53
N ILE A 496 14.78 8.06 6.62
CA ILE A 496 14.00 6.83 6.85
C ILE A 496 14.60 6.02 8.01
N GLY A 497 15.92 5.83 8.04
CA GLY A 497 16.62 5.15 9.12
C GLY A 497 16.37 5.81 10.48
N GLU A 498 16.53 7.13 10.55
CA GLU A 498 16.28 7.93 11.77
C GLU A 498 14.83 7.78 12.26
N ASN A 499 13.86 7.92 11.35
CA ASN A 499 12.44 7.78 11.68
C ASN A 499 12.08 6.38 12.18
N LEU A 500 12.60 5.33 11.51
CA LEU A 500 12.42 3.94 11.94
C LEU A 500 13.04 3.68 13.31
N TYR A 501 14.25 4.20 13.57
CA TYR A 501 14.91 4.05 14.86
C TYR A 501 14.13 4.75 15.98
N ASN A 502 13.65 5.96 15.76
CA ASN A 502 12.83 6.70 16.71
C ASN A 502 11.50 5.98 17.02
N ALA A 503 10.83 5.45 15.99
CA ALA A 503 9.61 4.64 16.18
C ALA A 503 9.89 3.36 16.97
N LEU A 504 11.00 2.68 16.69
CA LEU A 504 11.44 1.50 17.41
C LEU A 504 11.76 1.79 18.88
N GLN A 505 12.42 2.91 19.17
CA GLN A 505 12.69 3.33 20.54
C GLN A 505 11.40 3.55 21.33
N GLN A 506 10.41 4.23 20.74
CA GLN A 506 9.10 4.44 21.37
C GLN A 506 8.37 3.11 21.61
N PHE A 507 8.37 2.22 20.62
CA PHE A 507 7.79 0.89 20.77
C PHE A 507 8.41 0.13 21.95
N LEU A 508 9.73 0.21 22.11
CA LEU A 508 10.48 -0.42 23.19
C LEU A 508 10.35 0.30 24.54
N THR A 509 9.65 1.44 24.63
CA THR A 509 9.19 1.98 25.93
C THR A 509 7.94 1.27 26.44
N ILE A 510 7.10 0.79 25.52
CA ILE A 510 5.85 0.06 25.81
C ILE A 510 6.17 -1.43 26.05
N PHE A 511 7.11 -2.00 25.30
CA PHE A 511 7.55 -3.39 25.39
C PHE A 511 9.04 -3.52 25.75
N PRO A 512 9.46 -3.06 26.94
CA PRO A 512 10.87 -3.03 27.34
C PRO A 512 11.54 -4.41 27.38
N GLU A 513 10.78 -5.49 27.57
CA GLU A 513 11.26 -6.86 27.55
C GLU A 513 11.91 -7.25 26.20
N LEU A 514 11.49 -6.61 25.10
CA LEU A 514 12.02 -6.89 23.77
C LEU A 514 13.40 -6.29 23.52
N ARG A 515 13.87 -5.37 24.38
CA ARG A 515 15.25 -4.83 24.28
C ARG A 515 16.29 -5.93 24.46
N LYS A 516 16.02 -6.90 25.36
CA LYS A 516 16.90 -8.05 25.61
C LYS A 516 16.68 -9.19 24.61
N ALA A 517 15.48 -9.30 24.05
CA ALA A 517 15.14 -10.39 23.15
C ALA A 517 15.96 -10.32 21.85
N PRO A 518 16.48 -11.46 21.34
CA PRO A 518 17.23 -11.52 20.09
C PRO A 518 16.42 -10.94 18.91
N LEU A 519 16.85 -9.81 18.36
CA LEU A 519 16.18 -9.14 17.24
C LEU A 519 16.82 -9.54 15.90
N THR A 520 15.98 -9.88 14.92
CA THR A 520 16.36 -9.91 13.51
C THR A 520 15.53 -8.88 12.74
N ILE A 521 16.18 -8.04 11.91
CA ILE A 521 15.45 -7.14 11.00
C ILE A 521 15.34 -7.86 9.65
N ALA A 522 14.13 -8.03 9.14
CA ALA A 522 13.85 -8.71 7.90
C ALA A 522 12.92 -7.89 7.01
N GLY A 523 12.88 -8.25 5.74
CA GLY A 523 12.03 -7.60 4.75
C GLY A 523 12.51 -7.90 3.34
N GLU A 524 11.92 -7.23 2.36
CA GLU A 524 12.19 -7.53 0.96
C GLU A 524 12.19 -6.33 0.02
N SER A 525 12.67 -6.54 -1.21
CA SER A 525 12.59 -5.56 -2.29
C SER A 525 13.35 -4.27 -1.93
N TYR A 526 12.71 -3.11 -2.01
CA TYR A 526 13.27 -1.82 -1.60
C TYR A 526 13.64 -1.75 -0.10
N ALA A 527 13.16 -2.68 0.73
CA ALA A 527 13.66 -2.84 2.10
C ALA A 527 15.14 -3.27 2.15
N GLY A 528 15.71 -3.68 1.02
CA GLY A 528 17.17 -3.77 0.83
C GLY A 528 17.92 -2.48 1.16
N LYS A 529 17.23 -1.33 1.22
CA LYS A 529 17.75 -0.07 1.75
C LYS A 529 17.27 0.27 3.16
N HIS A 530 15.98 0.03 3.44
CA HIS A 530 15.41 0.32 4.77
C HIS A 530 16.07 -0.48 5.89
N ILE A 531 16.37 -1.76 5.64
CA ILE A 531 16.97 -2.68 6.60
C ILE A 531 18.39 -2.23 6.98
N PRO A 532 19.32 -1.97 6.03
CA PRO A 532 20.60 -1.36 6.37
C PRO A 532 20.46 -0.01 7.08
N SER A 533 19.53 0.84 6.64
CA SER A 533 19.32 2.17 7.25
C SER A 533 18.94 2.10 8.73
N LEU A 534 17.99 1.23 9.09
CA LEU A 534 17.64 0.99 10.50
C LEU A 534 18.79 0.28 11.25
N GLY A 535 19.44 -0.68 10.60
CA GLY A 535 20.56 -1.43 11.17
C GLY A 535 21.69 -0.52 11.64
N VAL A 536 22.12 0.43 10.80
CA VAL A 536 23.21 1.36 11.17
C VAL A 536 22.80 2.32 12.27
N GLN A 537 21.53 2.75 12.32
CA GLN A 537 21.05 3.59 13.42
C GLN A 537 21.13 2.84 14.76
N ILE A 538 20.72 1.56 14.78
CA ILE A 538 20.89 0.72 15.99
C ILE A 538 22.37 0.54 16.34
N LEU A 539 23.22 0.32 15.34
CA LEU A 539 24.67 0.17 15.51
C LEU A 539 25.31 1.42 16.12
N TRP A 540 25.01 2.61 15.58
CA TRP A 540 25.59 3.88 16.00
C TRP A 540 25.16 4.30 17.41
N HIS A 541 23.95 3.93 17.82
CA HIS A 541 23.42 4.21 19.17
C HIS A 541 23.59 3.04 20.16
N ARG A 542 24.38 2.01 19.83
CA ARG A 542 24.51 0.78 20.67
C ARG A 542 25.13 1.00 22.05
N HIS A 543 25.82 2.13 22.24
CA HIS A 543 26.50 2.49 23.49
C HIS A 543 25.67 3.44 24.37
N GLU A 544 24.47 3.80 23.92
CA GLU A 544 23.54 4.64 24.68
C GLU A 544 22.67 3.80 25.65
N ASP A 545 21.93 4.49 26.51
CA ASP A 545 21.05 3.85 27.49
C ASP A 545 19.90 3.10 26.81
N GLY A 546 19.73 1.83 27.17
CA GLY A 546 18.70 0.94 26.61
C GLY A 546 19.07 0.33 25.25
N PRO A 547 20.21 -0.37 25.12
CA PRO A 547 20.63 -0.97 23.86
C PRO A 547 19.62 -2.01 23.35
N ILE A 548 19.55 -2.14 22.03
CA ILE A 548 18.69 -3.10 21.34
C ILE A 548 19.53 -4.32 20.97
N ASN A 549 19.09 -5.51 21.36
CA ASN A 549 19.79 -6.77 21.09
C ASN A 549 19.66 -7.23 19.62
N LEU A 550 20.19 -6.46 18.67
CA LEU A 550 20.24 -6.80 17.25
C LEU A 550 21.22 -7.97 17.00
N GLN A 551 20.74 -9.02 16.36
CA GLN A 551 21.48 -10.26 16.11
C GLN A 551 21.72 -10.56 14.63
N GLY A 552 20.93 -9.96 13.74
CA GLY A 552 21.15 -10.10 12.30
C GLY A 552 20.11 -9.40 11.43
N LEU A 553 20.42 -9.37 10.14
CA LEU A 553 19.60 -8.76 9.10
C LEU A 553 19.30 -9.79 8.00
N ALA A 554 18.05 -9.93 7.57
CA ALA A 554 17.63 -10.87 6.53
C ALA A 554 16.91 -10.14 5.40
N ILE A 555 17.57 -9.97 4.26
CA ILE A 555 17.09 -9.17 3.14
C ILE A 555 16.69 -10.09 1.99
N GLY A 556 15.40 -10.12 1.67
CA GLY A 556 14.81 -10.87 0.57
C GLY A 556 14.80 -10.06 -0.72
N ASN A 557 15.32 -10.60 -1.83
CA ASN A 557 15.24 -9.97 -3.15
C ASN A 557 15.57 -8.45 -3.10
N GLY A 558 16.66 -8.10 -2.41
CA GLY A 558 16.91 -6.74 -1.92
C GLY A 558 17.54 -5.80 -2.94
N PHE A 559 16.88 -4.67 -3.21
CA PHE A 559 17.41 -3.60 -4.07
C PHE A 559 18.40 -2.72 -3.28
N ILE A 560 19.66 -3.18 -3.16
CA ILE A 560 20.67 -2.60 -2.25
C ILE A 560 21.56 -1.56 -2.94
N ASP A 561 22.20 -1.95 -4.04
CA ASP A 561 23.19 -1.14 -4.76
C ASP A 561 22.82 -1.08 -6.25
N PRO A 562 22.18 0.01 -6.70
CA PRO A 562 21.69 0.09 -8.07
C PRO A 562 22.79 0.02 -9.12
N VAL A 563 24.02 0.46 -8.81
CA VAL A 563 25.16 0.41 -9.73
C VAL A 563 25.53 -1.03 -10.06
N SER A 564 25.77 -1.87 -9.05
CA SER A 564 26.15 -3.27 -9.27
C SER A 564 25.00 -4.15 -9.77
N LEU A 565 23.74 -3.71 -9.57
CA LEU A 565 22.56 -4.39 -10.08
C LEU A 565 22.35 -4.22 -11.60
N GLN A 566 23.02 -3.29 -12.28
CA GLN A 566 22.87 -3.08 -13.73
C GLN A 566 23.53 -4.19 -14.58
N ARG A 567 23.02 -5.44 -14.47
CA ARG A 567 23.46 -6.63 -15.24
C ARG A 567 22.29 -7.55 -15.61
N TYR A 568 21.11 -6.97 -15.82
CA TYR A 568 19.91 -7.66 -16.27
C TYR A 568 20.06 -8.21 -17.69
N SER A 569 20.61 -7.43 -18.61
CA SER A 569 20.76 -7.76 -20.04
C SER A 569 21.33 -9.16 -20.27
N HIS A 570 22.44 -9.47 -19.60
CA HIS A 570 23.09 -10.76 -19.64
C HIS A 570 22.17 -11.87 -19.10
N PHE A 571 21.56 -11.66 -17.93
CA PHE A 571 20.71 -12.65 -17.30
C PHE A 571 19.49 -13.00 -18.15
N VAL A 572 18.73 -12.01 -18.61
CA VAL A 572 17.48 -12.26 -19.34
C VAL A 572 17.74 -12.86 -20.73
N ARG A 573 18.92 -12.60 -21.31
CA ARG A 573 19.40 -13.29 -22.51
C ARG A 573 19.71 -14.76 -22.25
N GLU A 574 20.50 -15.07 -21.21
CA GLU A 574 20.91 -16.45 -20.91
C GLU A 574 19.73 -17.34 -20.49
N VAL A 575 18.69 -16.76 -19.90
CA VAL A 575 17.43 -17.47 -19.59
C VAL A 575 16.53 -17.61 -20.83
N GLY A 576 16.84 -16.94 -21.94
CA GLY A 576 16.12 -17.04 -23.21
C GLY A 576 14.85 -16.20 -23.28
N LEU A 577 14.72 -15.17 -22.44
CA LEU A 577 13.54 -14.28 -22.42
C LEU A 577 13.64 -13.14 -23.43
N VAL A 578 14.84 -12.83 -23.93
CA VAL A 578 15.11 -11.83 -24.96
C VAL A 578 16.25 -12.30 -25.89
N ASP A 579 16.30 -11.76 -27.10
CA ASP A 579 17.38 -12.03 -28.06
C ASP A 579 18.63 -11.16 -27.83
N ASP A 580 19.71 -11.45 -28.58
CA ASP A 580 20.98 -10.72 -28.50
C ASP A 580 20.85 -9.22 -28.81
N LYS A 581 19.94 -8.85 -29.71
CA LYS A 581 19.77 -7.46 -30.13
C LYS A 581 19.14 -6.64 -29.01
N VAL A 582 18.08 -7.17 -28.40
CA VAL A 582 17.41 -6.56 -27.26
C VAL A 582 18.34 -6.52 -26.06
N ALA A 583 19.04 -7.62 -25.76
CA ALA A 583 20.02 -7.68 -24.68
C ALA A 583 21.11 -6.62 -24.84
N LYS A 584 21.61 -6.39 -26.06
CA LYS A 584 22.57 -5.31 -26.33
C LYS A 584 21.98 -3.93 -26.01
N SER A 585 20.75 -3.65 -26.48
CA SER A 585 20.08 -2.37 -26.17
C SER A 585 19.83 -2.17 -24.67
N MET A 586 19.49 -3.24 -23.95
CA MET A 586 19.40 -3.21 -22.49
C MET A 586 20.76 -2.89 -21.85
N ASN A 587 21.85 -3.52 -22.31
CA ASN A 587 23.20 -3.25 -21.80
C ASN A 587 23.66 -1.80 -22.04
N ASP A 588 23.27 -1.19 -23.16
CA ASP A 588 23.54 0.23 -23.42
C ASP A 588 22.80 1.13 -22.40
N LEU A 589 21.55 0.78 -22.06
CA LEU A 589 20.79 1.47 -21.01
C LEU A 589 21.39 1.24 -19.61
N GLU A 590 21.82 0.02 -19.29
CA GLU A 590 22.53 -0.30 -18.03
C GLU A 590 23.75 0.60 -17.85
N THR A 591 24.54 0.73 -18.91
CA THR A 591 25.73 1.59 -18.92
C THR A 591 25.37 3.05 -18.67
N ALA A 592 24.32 3.56 -19.33
CA ALA A 592 23.83 4.91 -19.12
C ALA A 592 23.32 5.14 -17.70
N VAL A 593 22.58 4.18 -17.13
CA VAL A 593 22.12 4.23 -15.73
C VAL A 593 23.30 4.37 -14.78
N VAL A 594 24.34 3.54 -14.92
CA VAL A 594 25.56 3.64 -14.10
C VAL A 594 26.24 5.00 -14.25
N GLN A 595 26.35 5.53 -15.47
CA GLN A 595 26.93 6.85 -15.72
C GLN A 595 26.13 7.96 -15.03
N PHE A 596 24.80 7.94 -15.15
CA PHE A 596 23.96 8.94 -14.49
C PHE A 596 24.07 8.88 -12.97
N ILE A 597 24.13 7.68 -12.37
CA ILE A 597 24.36 7.54 -10.93
C ILE A 597 25.70 8.16 -10.53
N ASN A 598 26.78 7.83 -11.25
CA ASN A 598 28.12 8.34 -10.95
C ASN A 598 28.22 9.87 -11.11
N ASN A 599 27.42 10.46 -12.00
CA ASN A 599 27.33 11.91 -12.19
C ASN A 599 26.39 12.61 -11.19
N GLY A 600 25.74 11.87 -10.28
CA GLY A 600 24.74 12.41 -9.35
C GLY A 600 23.37 12.72 -9.98
N GLU A 601 23.13 12.30 -11.22
CA GLU A 601 21.91 12.55 -11.98
C GLU A 601 20.82 11.50 -11.68
N MET A 602 20.45 11.35 -10.40
CA MET A 602 19.62 10.25 -9.89
C MET A 602 18.25 10.12 -10.58
N VAL A 603 17.59 11.24 -10.89
CA VAL A 603 16.28 11.22 -11.58
C VAL A 603 16.42 10.70 -13.02
N LYS A 604 17.51 11.04 -13.72
CA LYS A 604 17.79 10.50 -15.06
C LYS A 604 18.10 9.01 -14.98
N ALA A 605 18.94 8.60 -14.02
CA ALA A 605 19.22 7.19 -13.77
C ALA A 605 17.94 6.39 -13.53
N TYR A 606 17.03 6.92 -12.71
CA TYR A 606 15.73 6.30 -12.43
C TYR A 606 14.88 6.17 -13.71
N ALA A 607 14.78 7.23 -14.52
CA ALA A 607 14.02 7.21 -15.77
C ALA A 607 14.56 6.16 -16.76
N TYR A 608 15.89 6.07 -16.91
CA TYR A 608 16.53 5.10 -17.79
C TYR A 608 16.41 3.66 -17.27
N TYR A 609 16.47 3.47 -15.96
CA TYR A 609 16.23 2.16 -15.33
C TYR A 609 14.79 1.68 -15.60
N ASN A 610 13.79 2.56 -15.46
CA ASN A 610 12.40 2.19 -15.81
C ASN A 610 12.24 1.91 -17.30
N TYR A 611 12.91 2.68 -18.17
CA TYR A 611 12.89 2.42 -19.60
C TYR A 611 13.52 1.07 -19.95
N LEU A 612 14.60 0.67 -19.25
CA LEU A 612 15.20 -0.67 -19.38
C LEU A 612 14.20 -1.77 -19.02
N LEU A 613 13.49 -1.64 -17.90
CA LEU A 613 12.47 -2.62 -17.50
C LEU A 613 11.31 -2.68 -18.50
N GLN A 614 10.87 -1.53 -19.01
CA GLN A 614 9.83 -1.44 -20.03
C GLN A 614 10.26 -2.07 -21.35
N LEU A 615 11.53 -1.88 -21.75
CA LEU A 615 12.11 -2.52 -22.92
C LEU A 615 12.07 -4.04 -22.77
N PHE A 616 12.46 -4.57 -21.61
CA PHE A 616 12.36 -5.99 -21.31
C PHE A 616 10.91 -6.51 -21.41
N LEU A 617 9.95 -5.87 -20.74
CA LEU A 617 8.54 -6.29 -20.77
C LEU A 617 7.98 -6.30 -22.20
N SER A 618 8.27 -5.27 -22.98
CA SER A 618 7.77 -5.15 -24.36
C SER A 618 8.26 -6.27 -25.29
N HIS A 619 9.48 -6.78 -25.09
CA HIS A 619 10.08 -7.79 -25.95
C HIS A 619 9.92 -9.22 -25.42
N SER A 620 9.85 -9.39 -24.09
CA SER A 620 9.57 -10.70 -23.48
C SER A 620 8.09 -11.07 -23.50
N HIS A 621 7.21 -10.07 -23.70
CA HIS A 621 5.75 -10.19 -23.59
C HIS A 621 5.25 -10.64 -22.21
N LEU A 622 6.11 -10.64 -21.19
CA LEU A 622 5.71 -10.90 -19.82
C LEU A 622 4.91 -9.72 -19.27
N SER A 623 3.92 -10.03 -18.45
CA SER A 623 3.17 -9.06 -17.64
C SER A 623 3.68 -8.96 -16.20
N ASN A 624 4.58 -9.86 -15.79
CA ASN A 624 5.01 -10.02 -14.40
C ASN A 624 6.54 -9.96 -14.25
N LEU A 625 7.04 -8.99 -13.48
CA LEU A 625 8.45 -8.87 -13.13
C LEU A 625 8.84 -9.60 -11.83
N TYR A 626 7.87 -10.07 -11.05
CA TYR A 626 8.10 -10.72 -9.78
C TYR A 626 8.31 -12.23 -9.91
N ASN A 627 7.79 -12.84 -10.97
CA ASN A 627 8.02 -14.26 -11.27
C ASN A 627 7.83 -14.50 -12.77
N TYR A 628 8.91 -14.77 -13.51
CA TYR A 628 8.83 -14.96 -14.97
C TYR A 628 8.14 -16.27 -15.42
N LEU A 629 7.63 -17.09 -14.48
CA LEU A 629 6.80 -18.25 -14.77
C LEU A 629 5.31 -18.02 -14.49
N GLN A 630 4.90 -16.82 -14.08
CA GLN A 630 3.53 -16.47 -13.74
C GLN A 630 3.12 -15.21 -14.50
N ASP A 631 1.97 -15.22 -15.17
CA ASP A 631 1.51 -14.06 -15.95
C ASP A 631 0.69 -13.07 -15.11
N ASP A 632 -0.04 -13.56 -14.09
CA ASP A 632 -0.87 -12.74 -13.22
C ASP A 632 -0.10 -12.22 -12.00
N ILE A 633 -0.34 -10.96 -11.63
CA ILE A 633 0.08 -10.41 -10.33
C ILE A 633 -1.14 -9.81 -9.65
N ASN A 634 -1.43 -10.25 -8.42
CA ASN A 634 -2.38 -9.57 -7.55
C ASN A 634 -1.66 -8.96 -6.33
N LEU A 635 -1.30 -7.68 -6.43
CA LEU A 635 -0.72 -6.90 -5.32
C LEU A 635 -1.79 -6.26 -4.42
N GLU A 636 -3.02 -6.11 -4.92
CA GLU A 636 -4.17 -5.54 -4.20
C GLU A 636 -5.07 -6.68 -3.69
N GLY A 637 -4.52 -7.46 -2.76
CA GLY A 637 -5.22 -8.62 -2.20
C GLY A 637 -6.46 -8.23 -1.37
N ALA A 638 -7.32 -9.22 -1.09
CA ALA A 638 -8.57 -9.08 -0.32
C ALA A 638 -8.39 -8.40 1.06
N TYR A 639 -7.17 -8.38 1.59
CA TYR A 639 -6.87 -7.69 2.84
C TYR A 639 -7.13 -6.19 2.79
N MET A 640 -7.01 -5.55 1.62
CA MET A 640 -7.22 -4.12 1.44
C MET A 640 -8.65 -3.70 1.81
N ASP A 641 -9.65 -4.48 1.39
CA ASP A 641 -11.05 -4.24 1.77
C ASP A 641 -11.29 -4.60 3.24
N TYR A 642 -10.66 -5.69 3.70
CA TYR A 642 -10.80 -6.15 5.08
C TYR A 642 -10.33 -5.12 6.11
N ILE A 643 -9.15 -4.49 5.89
CA ILE A 643 -8.60 -3.49 6.82
C ILE A 643 -9.42 -2.19 6.86
N GLN A 644 -10.29 -1.94 5.89
CA GLN A 644 -11.17 -0.77 5.88
C GLN A 644 -12.46 -0.97 6.68
N ARG A 645 -12.79 -2.19 7.07
CA ARG A 645 -13.98 -2.49 7.88
C ARG A 645 -13.90 -1.78 9.23
N THR A 646 -15.02 -1.20 9.68
CA THR A 646 -15.06 -0.34 10.88
C THR A 646 -14.53 -1.05 12.13
N GLU A 647 -14.91 -2.32 12.30
CA GLU A 647 -14.48 -3.18 13.38
C GLU A 647 -12.98 -3.51 13.30
N VAL A 648 -12.44 -3.70 12.10
CA VAL A 648 -11.01 -3.98 11.88
C VAL A 648 -10.18 -2.72 12.14
N ARG A 649 -10.60 -1.57 11.61
CA ARG A 649 -9.97 -0.26 11.90
C ARG A 649 -9.97 0.06 13.39
N LYS A 650 -11.06 -0.27 14.09
CA LYS A 650 -11.18 -0.11 15.54
C LYS A 650 -10.24 -1.04 16.30
N ALA A 651 -10.14 -2.31 15.88
CA ALA A 651 -9.21 -3.27 16.47
C ALA A 651 -7.75 -2.88 16.22
N LEU A 652 -7.45 -2.41 15.01
CA LEU A 652 -6.18 -1.82 14.62
C LEU A 652 -5.94 -0.46 15.28
N HIS A 653 -6.84 0.13 16.06
CA HIS A 653 -6.63 1.45 16.68
C HIS A 653 -6.19 2.60 15.73
N VAL A 654 -6.48 2.49 14.43
CA VAL A 654 -6.07 3.48 13.40
C VAL A 654 -7.04 4.65 13.26
N GLY A 655 -8.12 4.68 14.05
CA GLY A 655 -9.12 5.75 14.03
C GLY A 655 -9.70 5.98 12.62
N ASN A 656 -9.66 7.23 12.15
CA ASN A 656 -10.12 7.64 10.82
C ASN A 656 -8.96 7.85 9.82
N THR A 657 -7.74 7.42 10.15
CA THR A 657 -6.59 7.56 9.25
C THR A 657 -6.83 6.81 7.94
N ASN A 658 -6.67 7.50 6.81
CA ASN A 658 -6.79 6.88 5.50
C ASN A 658 -5.63 5.89 5.29
N PHE A 659 -5.95 4.72 4.74
CA PHE A 659 -4.92 3.80 4.29
C PHE A 659 -4.37 4.30 2.95
N THR A 660 -3.08 4.54 2.87
CA THR A 660 -2.39 5.00 1.67
C THR A 660 -1.53 3.90 1.08
N SER A 661 -1.61 3.72 -0.23
CA SER A 661 -0.70 2.84 -0.96
C SER A 661 0.60 3.58 -1.34
N ILE A 662 1.40 2.95 -2.21
CA ILE A 662 2.76 3.34 -2.62
C ILE A 662 2.88 4.80 -3.11
N GLY A 663 1.82 5.40 -3.66
CA GLY A 663 1.89 6.58 -4.54
C GLY A 663 2.62 7.82 -4.00
N VAL A 664 2.29 8.32 -2.80
CA VAL A 664 2.87 9.59 -2.29
C VAL A 664 4.33 9.42 -1.90
N VAL A 665 4.64 8.37 -1.15
CA VAL A 665 5.98 8.03 -0.68
C VAL A 665 6.91 7.77 -1.86
N TYR A 666 6.44 6.99 -2.83
CA TYR A 666 7.22 6.65 -4.00
C TYR A 666 7.67 7.89 -4.77
N ARG A 667 6.77 8.85 -5.02
CA ARG A 667 7.11 10.12 -5.69
C ARG A 667 8.14 10.94 -4.92
N LYS A 668 8.03 11.00 -3.59
CA LYS A 668 8.96 11.74 -2.73
C LYS A 668 10.37 11.13 -2.72
N LEU A 669 10.47 9.82 -2.97
CA LEU A 669 11.74 9.08 -2.97
C LEU A 669 12.36 8.89 -4.36
N VAL A 670 11.71 9.29 -5.46
CA VAL A 670 12.31 9.22 -6.80
C VAL A 670 13.73 9.82 -6.85
N PRO A 671 14.02 10.99 -6.23
CA PRO A 671 15.38 11.55 -6.23
C PRO A 671 16.44 10.69 -5.53
N ASP A 672 16.04 9.81 -4.60
CA ASP A 672 16.91 8.91 -3.84
C ASP A 672 16.81 7.45 -4.33
N PHE A 673 15.91 7.16 -5.29
CA PHE A 673 15.60 5.79 -5.71
C PHE A 673 16.83 5.05 -6.25
N MET A 674 17.74 5.74 -6.93
CA MET A 674 18.97 5.15 -7.45
C MET A 674 20.19 5.28 -6.52
N GLY A 675 19.99 5.80 -5.29
CA GLY A 675 21.01 5.82 -4.24
C GLY A 675 21.36 4.42 -3.72
N SER A 676 22.56 4.26 -3.17
CA SER A 676 23.09 2.98 -2.69
C SER A 676 23.04 2.86 -1.16
N ALA A 677 22.61 1.70 -0.65
CA ALA A 677 22.71 1.34 0.77
C ALA A 677 23.92 0.45 1.08
N LYS A 678 24.81 0.25 0.10
CA LYS A 678 25.97 -0.66 0.17
C LYS A 678 26.89 -0.37 1.35
N MET A 679 27.26 0.90 1.57
CA MET A 679 28.21 1.28 2.62
C MET A 679 27.69 0.94 4.02
N TRP A 680 26.39 1.15 4.27
CA TRP A 680 25.75 0.74 5.53
C TRP A 680 25.72 -0.77 5.69
N LEU A 681 25.48 -1.51 4.61
CA LEU A 681 25.51 -2.97 4.66
C LEU A 681 26.92 -3.51 4.95
N GLU A 682 27.96 -2.89 4.39
CA GLU A 682 29.36 -3.21 4.65
C GLU A 682 29.72 -2.98 6.13
N GLU A 683 29.34 -1.84 6.70
CA GLU A 683 29.54 -1.54 8.12
C GLU A 683 28.81 -2.54 9.03
N LEU A 684 27.57 -2.91 8.67
CA LEU A 684 26.79 -3.90 9.41
C LEU A 684 27.40 -5.29 9.35
N LEU A 685 28.00 -5.68 8.23
CA LEU A 685 28.68 -6.97 8.07
C LEU A 685 29.88 -7.13 9.00
N GLU A 686 30.50 -6.04 9.46
CA GLU A 686 31.57 -6.12 10.47
C GLU A 686 31.03 -6.44 11.87
N ASN A 687 29.74 -6.23 12.12
CA ASN A 687 29.16 -6.27 13.48
C ASN A 687 28.07 -7.33 13.66
N TYR A 688 27.33 -7.66 12.59
CA TYR A 688 26.14 -8.52 12.65
C TYR A 688 26.11 -9.53 11.51
N ARG A 689 25.39 -10.64 11.72
CA ARG A 689 25.12 -11.62 10.67
C ARG A 689 24.14 -11.02 9.66
N VAL A 690 24.41 -11.18 8.37
CA VAL A 690 23.56 -10.71 7.29
C VAL A 690 23.23 -11.88 6.37
N MET A 691 21.95 -12.13 6.15
CA MET A 691 21.47 -13.06 5.13
C MET A 691 20.87 -12.30 3.96
N LEU A 692 21.41 -12.50 2.78
CA LEU A 692 20.87 -12.00 1.52
C LEU A 692 20.27 -13.19 0.79
N TYR A 693 18.95 -13.25 0.69
CA TYR A 693 18.24 -14.36 0.06
C TYR A 693 17.45 -13.88 -1.16
N ASN A 694 17.49 -14.61 -2.28
CA ASN A 694 16.71 -14.27 -3.47
C ASN A 694 15.94 -15.48 -3.97
N GLY A 695 14.72 -15.25 -4.43
CA GLY A 695 14.04 -16.20 -5.30
C GLY A 695 14.74 -16.35 -6.65
N HIS A 696 14.83 -17.60 -7.11
CA HIS A 696 15.41 -17.96 -8.39
C HIS A 696 14.70 -17.37 -9.63
N LEU A 697 13.41 -17.10 -9.52
CA LEU A 697 12.50 -16.74 -10.62
C LEU A 697 12.16 -15.24 -10.67
N ASP A 698 12.74 -14.44 -9.78
CA ASP A 698 12.52 -12.99 -9.76
C ASP A 698 13.21 -12.30 -10.95
N ILE A 699 12.54 -11.33 -11.58
CA ILE A 699 13.16 -10.44 -12.57
C ILE A 699 13.53 -9.11 -11.93
N ILE A 700 12.61 -8.44 -11.21
CA ILE A 700 12.80 -7.05 -10.76
C ILE A 700 14.06 -6.90 -9.90
N VAL A 701 14.33 -7.86 -9.00
CA VAL A 701 15.59 -7.95 -8.23
C VAL A 701 16.17 -9.37 -8.36
N ALA A 702 16.42 -9.74 -9.62
CA ALA A 702 16.92 -11.05 -10.00
C ALA A 702 18.19 -11.46 -9.23
N TYR A 703 18.29 -12.76 -8.93
CA TYR A 703 19.43 -13.33 -8.20
C TYR A 703 20.77 -13.12 -8.93
N HIS A 704 20.79 -13.28 -10.27
CA HIS A 704 22.03 -13.15 -11.04
C HIS A 704 22.64 -11.72 -10.98
N PRO A 705 21.88 -10.64 -11.27
CA PRO A 705 22.33 -9.28 -10.97
C PRO A 705 22.73 -9.08 -9.51
N SER A 706 21.92 -9.59 -8.56
CA SER A 706 22.20 -9.46 -7.12
C SER A 706 23.54 -10.08 -6.69
N CYS A 707 23.99 -11.18 -7.31
CA CYS A 707 25.31 -11.75 -7.06
C CYS A 707 26.47 -10.76 -7.36
N SER A 708 26.27 -9.83 -8.30
CA SER A 708 27.27 -8.80 -8.59
C SER A 708 27.33 -7.77 -7.46
N THR A 709 26.18 -7.41 -6.88
CA THR A 709 26.10 -6.62 -5.64
C THR A 709 26.83 -7.31 -4.49
N TYR A 710 26.59 -8.61 -4.29
CA TYR A 710 27.20 -9.35 -3.18
C TYR A 710 28.72 -9.47 -3.32
N SER A 711 29.19 -9.65 -4.55
CA SER A 711 30.62 -9.69 -4.86
C SER A 711 31.31 -8.32 -4.76
N ALA A 712 30.55 -7.24 -4.87
CA ALA A 712 31.07 -5.88 -4.77
C ALA A 712 31.19 -5.37 -3.31
N LEU A 713 30.61 -6.07 -2.33
CA LEU A 713 30.69 -5.72 -0.92
C LEU A 713 32.14 -5.79 -0.42
N SER A 714 32.58 -4.73 0.26
CA SER A 714 33.89 -4.59 0.90
C SER A 714 33.75 -4.68 2.42
N PHE A 715 34.12 -5.84 2.95
CA PHE A 715 34.15 -6.15 4.38
C PHE A 715 35.27 -7.17 4.69
N SER A 716 35.57 -7.40 5.96
CA SER A 716 36.62 -8.32 6.43
C SER A 716 36.50 -9.75 5.86
N GLY A 717 35.29 -10.19 5.52
CA GLY A 717 35.01 -11.50 4.92
C GLY A 717 35.08 -11.57 3.39
N SER A 718 35.36 -10.48 2.66
CA SER A 718 35.25 -10.42 1.19
C SER A 718 36.11 -11.46 0.47
N ALA A 719 37.37 -11.61 0.91
CA ALA A 719 38.28 -12.59 0.31
C ALA A 719 37.84 -14.04 0.56
N ALA A 720 37.22 -14.31 1.72
CA ALA A 720 36.63 -15.61 2.03
C ALA A 720 35.37 -15.86 1.20
N TYR A 721 34.54 -14.83 1.00
CA TYR A 721 33.33 -14.90 0.19
C TYR A 721 33.63 -15.21 -1.28
N ALA A 722 34.64 -14.55 -1.87
CA ALA A 722 35.09 -14.83 -3.24
C ALA A 722 35.53 -16.29 -3.46
N LYS A 723 35.97 -16.98 -2.40
CA LYS A 723 36.40 -18.39 -2.42
C LYS A 723 35.31 -19.36 -1.92
N ALA A 724 34.19 -18.86 -1.40
CA ALA A 724 33.17 -19.67 -0.76
C ALA A 724 32.45 -20.56 -1.78
N LYS A 725 32.34 -21.85 -1.46
CA LYS A 725 31.68 -22.83 -2.32
C LYS A 725 30.16 -22.74 -2.14
N ARG A 726 29.45 -22.74 -3.27
CA ARG A 726 27.98 -22.88 -3.27
C ARG A 726 27.62 -24.29 -2.81
N THR A 727 26.80 -24.39 -1.77
CA THR A 727 26.41 -25.64 -1.12
C THR A 727 24.89 -25.82 -1.23
N PRO A 728 24.36 -27.03 -1.51
CA PRO A 728 22.93 -27.25 -1.51
C PRO A 728 22.35 -27.16 -0.09
N TRP A 729 21.14 -26.65 0.04
CA TRP A 729 20.36 -26.65 1.27
C TRP A 729 19.02 -27.37 1.06
N TYR A 730 18.60 -28.12 2.07
CA TYR A 730 17.43 -28.98 2.02
C TYR A 730 16.36 -28.59 3.06
N HIS A 731 15.12 -28.81 2.66
CA HIS A 731 13.95 -28.72 3.52
C HIS A 731 13.04 -29.93 3.26
N ASP A 732 12.79 -30.72 4.30
CA ASP A 732 11.98 -31.95 4.25
C ASP A 732 12.48 -32.96 3.21
N GLY A 733 13.80 -33.19 3.19
CA GLY A 733 14.49 -34.07 2.26
C GLY A 733 14.57 -33.55 0.83
N LYS A 734 13.98 -32.40 0.52
CA LYS A 734 13.95 -31.81 -0.84
C LYS A 734 14.95 -30.68 -0.95
N LEU A 735 15.62 -30.59 -2.10
CA LEU A 735 16.53 -29.48 -2.42
C LEU A 735 15.72 -28.17 -2.49
N ALA A 736 15.89 -27.33 -1.48
CA ALA A 736 15.19 -26.05 -1.33
C ALA A 736 15.95 -24.90 -2.02
N GLY A 737 17.26 -25.02 -2.15
CA GLY A 737 18.08 -23.97 -2.72
C GLY A 737 19.57 -24.22 -2.56
N TYR A 738 20.34 -23.16 -2.72
CA TYR A 738 21.77 -23.17 -2.55
C TYR A 738 22.22 -21.97 -1.72
N TYR A 739 23.28 -22.14 -0.95
CA TYR A 739 23.81 -21.09 -0.10
C TYR A 739 25.33 -21.02 -0.13
N ARG A 740 25.87 -19.85 0.23
CA ARG A 740 27.28 -19.62 0.54
C ARG A 740 27.36 -18.90 1.88
N VAL A 741 28.37 -19.22 2.68
CA VAL A 741 28.66 -18.53 3.94
C VAL A 741 30.11 -18.10 3.93
N ALA A 742 30.36 -16.84 4.28
CA ALA A 742 31.70 -16.31 4.52
C ALA A 742 31.64 -15.22 5.58
N ALA A 743 32.37 -15.43 6.69
CA ALA A 743 32.28 -14.60 7.88
C ALA A 743 30.80 -14.37 8.27
N ASN A 744 30.37 -13.11 8.34
CA ASN A 744 29.01 -12.74 8.70
C ASN A 744 28.01 -12.75 7.54
N LEU A 745 28.45 -12.94 6.29
CA LEU A 745 27.57 -12.96 5.12
C LEU A 745 27.08 -14.37 4.81
N THR A 746 25.75 -14.52 4.71
CA THR A 746 25.07 -15.72 4.19
C THR A 746 24.29 -15.36 2.92
N GLU A 747 24.75 -15.81 1.77
CA GLU A 747 24.04 -15.68 0.50
C GLU A 747 23.16 -16.92 0.28
N VAL A 748 21.91 -16.75 -0.12
CA VAL A 748 20.97 -17.85 -0.38
C VAL A 748 20.20 -17.62 -1.68
N MET A 749 20.17 -18.62 -2.55
CA MET A 749 19.22 -18.69 -3.64
C MET A 749 18.14 -19.72 -3.30
N VAL A 750 16.87 -19.30 -3.34
CA VAL A 750 15.72 -20.13 -3.06
C VAL A 750 15.12 -20.64 -4.37
N ARG A 751 15.19 -21.95 -4.57
CA ARG A 751 14.85 -22.58 -5.84
C ARG A 751 13.34 -22.51 -6.10
N GLY A 752 12.97 -21.99 -7.27
CA GLY A 752 11.59 -21.95 -7.74
C GLY A 752 10.68 -20.98 -7.00
N ALA A 753 11.26 -19.98 -6.32
CA ALA A 753 10.56 -18.82 -5.79
C ALA A 753 10.84 -17.60 -6.67
N GLY A 754 9.86 -16.70 -6.82
CA GLY A 754 9.99 -15.37 -7.38
C GLY A 754 10.34 -14.32 -6.33
N HIS A 755 9.80 -13.12 -6.44
CA HIS A 755 10.12 -11.97 -5.60
C HIS A 755 9.72 -12.17 -4.13
N MET A 756 8.46 -12.57 -3.91
CA MET A 756 7.91 -12.86 -2.58
C MET A 756 8.23 -14.31 -2.20
N VAL A 757 9.47 -14.56 -1.80
CA VAL A 757 9.95 -15.90 -1.45
C VAL A 757 9.04 -16.61 -0.43
N PRO A 758 8.52 -15.96 0.62
CA PRO A 758 7.64 -16.63 1.56
C PRO A 758 6.30 -17.04 0.96
N ALA A 759 5.77 -16.32 -0.02
CA ALA A 759 4.54 -16.69 -0.72
C ALA A 759 4.74 -17.92 -1.64
N ASP A 760 5.84 -17.96 -2.40
CA ASP A 760 6.10 -19.05 -3.35
C ASP A 760 6.66 -20.34 -2.72
N LYS A 761 7.40 -20.20 -1.62
CA LYS A 761 8.04 -21.31 -0.87
C LYS A 761 7.84 -21.17 0.64
N PRO A 762 6.58 -21.20 1.13
CA PRO A 762 6.24 -20.88 2.52
C PRO A 762 6.96 -21.78 3.54
N ALA A 763 6.91 -23.10 3.38
CA ALA A 763 7.56 -24.03 4.30
C ALA A 763 9.10 -23.85 4.36
N ALA A 764 9.74 -23.77 3.19
CA ALA A 764 11.19 -23.61 3.10
C ALA A 764 11.64 -22.24 3.63
N SER A 765 10.88 -21.17 3.36
CA SER A 765 11.16 -19.83 3.89
C SER A 765 11.12 -19.81 5.43
N LEU A 766 10.12 -20.46 6.03
CA LEU A 766 10.00 -20.58 7.49
C LEU A 766 11.19 -21.34 8.09
N GLY A 767 11.60 -22.43 7.45
CA GLY A 767 12.80 -23.19 7.84
C GLY A 767 14.07 -22.35 7.75
N LEU A 768 14.23 -21.59 6.66
CA LEU A 768 15.37 -20.71 6.39
C LEU A 768 15.50 -19.61 7.45
N ILE A 769 14.43 -18.84 7.68
CA ILE A 769 14.46 -17.75 8.67
C ILE A 769 14.64 -18.29 10.10
N SER A 770 14.02 -19.44 10.41
CA SER A 770 14.18 -20.08 11.72
C SER A 770 15.63 -20.51 11.96
N ALA A 771 16.32 -20.99 10.92
CA ALA A 771 17.73 -21.31 11.01
C ALA A 771 18.56 -20.05 11.24
N PHE A 772 18.33 -19.01 10.44
CA PHE A 772 19.08 -17.76 10.53
C PHE A 772 18.90 -17.04 11.88
N ALA A 773 17.66 -16.78 12.30
CA ALA A 773 17.35 -16.07 13.54
C ALA A 773 17.91 -16.78 14.78
N ARG A 774 18.00 -18.12 14.75
CA ARG A 774 18.51 -18.94 15.85
C ARG A 774 20.00 -19.30 15.75
N GLY A 775 20.69 -18.86 14.69
CA GLY A 775 22.11 -19.19 14.48
C GLY A 775 22.40 -20.64 14.17
N ILE A 776 21.45 -21.34 13.54
CA ILE A 776 21.58 -22.73 13.13
C ILE A 776 22.09 -22.80 11.69
N SER A 777 23.04 -23.69 11.43
CA SER A 777 23.63 -23.89 10.10
C SER A 777 22.67 -24.54 9.11
N LEU A 778 22.66 -24.07 7.86
CA LEU A 778 21.90 -24.64 6.73
C LEU A 778 22.43 -25.99 6.22
N LYS A 779 23.50 -26.54 6.83
CA LYS A 779 23.95 -27.92 6.57
C LYS A 779 22.91 -28.95 7.01
N GLN A 780 22.08 -28.61 7.99
CA GLN A 780 21.02 -29.47 8.50
C GLN A 780 19.73 -29.22 7.72
N ASP A 781 18.89 -30.26 7.62
CA ASP A 781 17.57 -30.13 7.05
C ASP A 781 16.70 -29.19 7.92
N THR A 782 16.28 -28.08 7.33
CA THR A 782 15.57 -27.01 8.05
C THR A 782 14.14 -27.37 8.44
N ALA A 783 13.53 -28.43 7.89
CA ALA A 783 12.21 -28.87 8.32
C ALA A 783 12.20 -29.32 9.79
N SER A 784 13.34 -29.82 10.29
CA SER A 784 13.52 -30.20 11.70
C SER A 784 13.34 -29.04 12.68
N LEU A 785 13.43 -27.78 12.21
CA LEU A 785 13.29 -26.59 13.04
C LEU A 785 11.84 -26.16 13.24
N VAL A 786 10.92 -26.66 12.42
CA VAL A 786 9.55 -26.12 12.29
C VAL A 786 8.46 -27.18 12.47
N ASP A 787 8.75 -28.47 12.26
CA ASP A 787 7.78 -29.56 12.49
C ASP A 787 7.86 -30.10 13.93
N SER A 788 6.90 -29.73 14.80
CA SER A 788 6.80 -30.27 16.16
C SER A 788 6.39 -31.74 16.22
N GLU A 789 5.55 -32.22 15.29
CA GLU A 789 5.05 -33.61 15.28
C GLU A 789 6.11 -34.62 14.80
N LYS A 790 6.90 -34.29 13.76
CA LYS A 790 8.04 -35.13 13.34
C LYS A 790 9.15 -35.15 14.39
N ASN A 791 9.33 -34.07 15.15
CA ASN A 791 10.28 -34.02 16.27
C ASN A 791 9.88 -34.95 17.43
N LEU A 792 8.57 -35.12 17.69
CA LEU A 792 8.05 -36.11 18.65
C LEU A 792 8.24 -37.55 18.16
N LEU A 793 8.04 -37.81 16.86
CA LEU A 793 8.24 -39.13 16.25
C LEU A 793 9.74 -39.51 16.18
N ARG A 794 10.63 -38.58 15.82
CA ARG A 794 12.09 -38.80 15.84
C ARG A 794 12.64 -39.03 17.26
N ARG A 795 12.11 -38.34 18.27
CA ARG A 795 12.48 -38.58 19.69
C ARG A 795 12.05 -39.96 20.19
N ARG A 796 10.99 -40.54 19.63
CA ARG A 796 10.56 -41.92 19.94
C ARG A 796 11.36 -43.01 19.21
N GLN A 797 12.13 -42.66 18.18
CA GLN A 797 12.91 -43.61 17.36
C GLN A 797 14.41 -43.64 17.69
N LEU A 798 14.89 -42.85 18.65
CA LEU A 798 16.25 -42.98 19.16
C LEU A 798 16.28 -44.11 20.21
N PRO A 799 17.13 -45.15 20.06
CA PRO A 799 17.33 -46.11 21.14
C PRO A 799 17.95 -45.37 22.32
N LEU A 800 17.39 -45.55 23.51
CA LEU A 800 18.03 -45.18 24.77
C LEU A 800 19.44 -45.80 24.78
N LYS A 801 20.47 -44.96 24.73
CA LYS A 801 21.84 -45.30 25.09
C LYS A 801 22.21 -44.59 26.36
#